data_AF-A0A2K3J8E1-F1
#
_entry.id   AF-A0A2K3J8E1-F1
#
_cell.length_a   1.000
_cell.length_b   1.000
_cell.length_c   1.000
_cell.angle_alpha   90.00
_cell.angle_beta   90.00
_cell.angle_gamma   90.00
#
_symmetry.space_group_name_H-M   'P 1'
#
loop_
_entity.id
_entity.type
_entity.pdbx_description
1 polymer ?
#
loop_
_entity_poly.entity_id
_entity_poly.type
_entity_poly.pdbx_seq_one_letter_code
_entity_poly.pdbx_strand_id
1 'polypeptide(L)'
;MKFIADFHVHSRFSRATAKNLDFENLYISAQLKGLTVIGTGDFTHPGWFAEIKEKLVPAEPGMFKLKDEIAKLCDQKVPKSCRNKVRFVLVSEISNIYKKNNKTRKNHNLVFLPNLKKAENFNSKLDKIGNIKSDGRPILGLDARDLLEILLETSDQAFLIPAHIWTPWFSLFGSKSGFDTLDECFEDLTPFIFSVETGLSSDPSMNWRVSALDGLTLISNSDAHSPLKLGREANLFNTDLSFSAIKSAIKSGHPERFLGTLEFFPEEGKYHLDGHRNCDVRFWPKQTREQGGICPVCEKPLTLGVLYRVEELADRPENTKPKNYHPYYNIIPLVEILAEVLKVGPKSKKVMGTYKDLIEKLGPEFDILTKLKRDAIDAAEQPLLGEAITRVRKNKIDLLPGYDGEFGKIRIFKEDERKKLLGQKSLFIINSTNTSSSSFKKKKEVNQQQKHDKHSIIITKDTPDTTIEKKPEIIELNQEQRRAVEHDGGALIIIAGPGTGKTRTLTQKILFLIQKNKVSPQNILAVTFTNKASKEMRQRLETIFGKPKIRPFIGTFHSLCFHILNDFEKKTFNIIDERDRELLLLDAINHVKEAGVKIKEKPKKLLEWIKSTKQNMLDPEESLDRMQPEKKDFFKAVYQSYQNLLKFQKFYDYEDLIFNTVRLLETESQVVDYYRTLFQYIFVDEYQDLNHGQ
;
A
#
# COMPACT_ATOMS: atom_id res chain seq x y z
N MET A 1 5.64 -29.93 -17.51
CA MET A 1 5.57 -30.32 -16.09
C MET A 1 4.55 -29.42 -15.40
N LYS A 2 3.63 -29.96 -14.60
CA LYS A 2 2.67 -29.12 -13.85
C LYS A 2 3.32 -28.53 -12.60
N PHE A 3 3.15 -27.23 -12.36
CA PHE A 3 3.65 -26.55 -11.16
C PHE A 3 2.83 -25.30 -10.81
N ILE A 4 3.04 -24.78 -9.59
CA ILE A 4 2.40 -23.56 -9.07
C ILE A 4 3.47 -22.49 -8.88
N ALA A 5 3.18 -21.25 -9.29
CA ALA A 5 4.11 -20.13 -9.25
C ALA A 5 3.52 -18.84 -8.67
N ASP A 6 4.29 -18.12 -7.87
CA ASP A 6 3.91 -16.85 -7.23
C ASP A 6 5.04 -15.82 -7.42
N PHE A 7 4.87 -14.91 -8.37
CA PHE A 7 5.94 -14.03 -8.86
C PHE A 7 6.06 -12.71 -8.09
N HIS A 8 4.99 -12.26 -7.43
CA HIS A 8 4.94 -10.99 -6.71
C HIS A 8 5.16 -11.21 -5.22
N VAL A 9 6.41 -11.04 -4.80
CA VAL A 9 6.88 -11.23 -3.44
C VAL A 9 7.83 -10.09 -3.10
N HIS A 10 7.84 -9.62 -1.86
CA HIS A 10 8.82 -8.65 -1.39
C HIS A 10 9.93 -9.30 -0.56
N SER A 11 10.94 -8.51 -0.22
CA SER A 11 11.99 -8.84 0.72
C SER A 11 11.84 -8.06 2.03
N ARG A 12 12.61 -8.44 3.05
CA ARG A 12 12.82 -7.68 4.30
C ARG A 12 13.35 -6.24 4.13
N PHE A 13 13.69 -5.80 2.91
CA PHE A 13 14.10 -4.43 2.60
C PHE A 13 12.94 -3.53 2.12
N SER A 14 11.79 -4.10 1.73
CA SER A 14 10.59 -3.32 1.40
C SER A 14 9.88 -2.81 2.66
N ARG A 15 9.28 -1.62 2.58
CA ARG A 15 8.40 -1.08 3.65
C ARG A 15 7.28 -2.04 4.03
N ALA A 16 6.88 -2.00 5.31
CA ALA A 16 5.77 -2.77 5.89
C ALA A 16 5.87 -4.31 5.71
N THR A 17 7.07 -4.84 5.44
CA THR A 17 7.33 -6.28 5.36
C THR A 17 7.78 -6.89 6.69
N ALA A 18 7.66 -8.21 6.81
CA ALA A 18 8.19 -8.95 7.95
C ALA A 18 9.73 -9.05 7.89
N LYS A 19 10.41 -8.88 9.03
CA LYS A 19 11.88 -8.96 9.11
C LYS A 19 12.48 -10.31 8.69
N ASN A 20 11.69 -11.38 8.78
CA ASN A 20 12.04 -12.73 8.34
C ASN A 20 11.55 -13.05 6.92
N LEU A 21 11.28 -12.03 6.10
CA LEU A 21 11.03 -12.18 4.67
C LEU A 21 12.38 -12.28 3.93
N ASP A 22 13.06 -13.38 4.21
CA ASP A 22 14.37 -13.76 3.67
C ASP A 22 14.26 -15.05 2.80
N PHE A 23 15.32 -15.39 2.06
CA PHE A 23 15.29 -16.53 1.14
C PHE A 23 15.04 -17.87 1.82
N GLU A 24 15.52 -18.04 3.04
CA GLU A 24 15.37 -19.24 3.87
C GLU A 24 13.91 -19.45 4.27
N ASN A 25 13.25 -18.42 4.80
CA ASN A 25 11.85 -18.48 5.19
C ASN A 25 10.90 -18.53 3.97
N LEU A 26 11.25 -17.86 2.87
CA LEU A 26 10.54 -17.99 1.59
C LEU A 26 10.63 -19.41 1.04
N TYR A 27 11.81 -20.01 1.02
CA TYR A 27 12.03 -21.40 0.59
C TYR A 27 11.26 -22.41 1.45
N ILE A 28 11.28 -22.24 2.78
CA ILE A 28 10.47 -23.06 3.71
C ILE A 28 8.99 -22.90 3.39
N SER A 29 8.50 -21.66 3.31
CA SER A 29 7.07 -21.38 3.12
C SER A 29 6.57 -21.87 1.76
N ALA A 30 7.38 -21.75 0.70
CA ALA A 30 7.09 -22.30 -0.61
C ALA A 30 6.86 -23.82 -0.56
N GLN A 31 7.71 -24.57 0.16
CA GLN A 31 7.52 -26.01 0.33
C GLN A 31 6.26 -26.35 1.14
N LEU A 32 6.01 -25.65 2.26
CA LEU A 32 4.80 -25.87 3.07
C LEU A 32 3.51 -25.54 2.30
N LYS A 33 3.54 -24.52 1.42
CA LYS A 33 2.41 -24.17 0.54
C LYS A 33 2.26 -25.10 -0.66
N GLY A 34 3.36 -25.58 -1.24
CA GLY A 34 3.38 -26.36 -2.48
C GLY A 34 3.73 -25.53 -3.72
N LEU A 35 4.38 -24.37 -3.54
CA LEU A 35 4.93 -23.54 -4.61
C LEU A 35 6.22 -24.13 -5.15
N THR A 36 6.36 -24.16 -6.49
CA THR A 36 7.57 -24.63 -7.18
C THR A 36 8.43 -23.48 -7.67
N VAL A 37 7.83 -22.38 -8.08
CA VAL A 37 8.53 -21.17 -8.56
C VAL A 37 8.03 -19.97 -7.77
N ILE A 38 8.94 -19.14 -7.28
CA ILE A 38 8.61 -17.87 -6.64
C ILE A 38 9.47 -16.73 -7.20
N GLY A 39 8.95 -15.50 -7.17
CA GLY A 39 9.76 -14.31 -7.41
C GLY A 39 10.83 -14.14 -6.33
N THR A 40 11.98 -13.58 -6.69
CA THR A 40 12.96 -13.14 -5.67
C THR A 40 12.45 -11.97 -4.83
N GLY A 41 11.57 -11.15 -5.42
CA GLY A 41 11.31 -9.79 -4.96
C GLY A 41 12.52 -8.88 -5.13
N ASP A 42 12.25 -7.58 -5.12
CA ASP A 42 13.15 -6.48 -4.75
C ASP A 42 14.59 -6.51 -5.31
N PHE A 43 14.87 -7.16 -6.46
CA PHE A 43 16.24 -7.37 -6.92
C PHE A 43 16.97 -6.06 -7.28
N THR A 44 16.22 -4.95 -7.40
CA THR A 44 16.77 -3.61 -7.56
C THR A 44 17.47 -3.09 -6.31
N HIS A 45 17.08 -3.55 -5.12
CA HIS A 45 17.68 -3.09 -3.87
C HIS A 45 19.08 -3.70 -3.66
N PRO A 46 20.16 -2.90 -3.51
CA PRO A 46 21.53 -3.40 -3.53
C PRO A 46 21.84 -4.40 -2.40
N GLY A 47 21.27 -4.20 -1.21
CA GLY A 47 21.43 -5.13 -0.09
C GLY A 47 20.74 -6.47 -0.32
N TRP A 48 19.61 -6.49 -1.04
CA TRP A 48 18.91 -7.72 -1.39
C TRP A 48 19.57 -8.41 -2.58
N PHE A 49 20.06 -7.63 -3.55
CA PHE A 49 20.83 -8.13 -4.68
C PHE A 49 22.16 -8.78 -4.26
N ALA A 50 22.77 -8.29 -3.18
CA ALA A 50 23.88 -8.97 -2.53
C ALA A 50 23.47 -10.33 -1.95
N GLU A 51 22.36 -10.42 -1.22
CA GLU A 51 21.83 -11.71 -0.73
C GLU A 51 21.45 -12.67 -1.86
N ILE A 52 20.90 -12.17 -2.99
CA ILE A 52 20.63 -12.97 -4.19
C ILE A 52 21.94 -13.61 -4.69
N LYS A 53 23.01 -12.83 -4.85
CA LYS A 53 24.33 -13.32 -5.28
C LYS A 53 24.98 -14.26 -4.25
N GLU A 54 24.76 -14.02 -2.96
CA GLU A 54 25.34 -14.79 -1.88
C GLU A 54 24.65 -16.14 -1.69
N LYS A 55 23.31 -16.17 -1.67
CA LYS A 55 22.51 -17.33 -1.25
C LYS A 55 21.94 -18.16 -2.40
N LEU A 56 21.78 -17.58 -3.59
CA LEU A 56 21.20 -18.27 -4.74
C LEU A 56 22.27 -18.69 -5.77
N VAL A 57 22.04 -19.81 -6.43
CA VAL A 57 22.84 -20.32 -7.56
C VAL A 57 21.94 -20.69 -8.74
N PRO A 58 22.41 -20.63 -9.99
CA PRO A 58 21.65 -21.11 -11.15
C PRO A 58 21.22 -22.58 -11.00
N ALA A 59 20.06 -22.92 -11.56
CA ALA A 59 19.49 -24.28 -11.49
C ALA A 59 19.06 -24.80 -12.87
N GLU A 60 18.02 -24.19 -13.46
CA GLU A 60 17.57 -24.41 -14.83
C GLU A 60 17.68 -23.07 -15.61
N PRO A 61 17.53 -23.03 -16.95
CA PRO A 61 17.76 -21.80 -17.72
C PRO A 61 16.91 -20.60 -17.26
N GLY A 62 17.59 -19.59 -16.70
CA GLY A 62 16.99 -18.39 -16.11
C GLY A 62 16.28 -18.60 -14.78
N MET A 63 16.50 -19.74 -14.13
CA MET A 63 15.98 -20.10 -12.81
C MET A 63 17.12 -20.28 -11.80
N PHE A 64 16.85 -19.93 -10.56
CA PHE A 64 17.79 -20.02 -9.45
C PHE A 64 17.27 -20.99 -8.38
N LYS A 65 18.17 -21.57 -7.59
CA LYS A 65 17.85 -22.32 -6.36
C LYS A 65 18.64 -21.73 -5.20
N LEU A 66 18.15 -21.95 -3.98
CA LEU A 66 18.92 -21.74 -2.77
C LEU A 66 20.14 -22.68 -2.78
N LYS A 67 21.30 -22.21 -2.33
CA LYS A 67 22.52 -23.02 -2.17
C LYS A 67 22.25 -24.28 -1.35
N ASP A 68 22.85 -25.41 -1.74
CA ASP A 68 22.48 -26.73 -1.22
C ASP A 68 22.76 -26.89 0.28
N GLU A 69 23.76 -26.20 0.82
CA GLU A 69 24.07 -26.12 2.24
C GLU A 69 22.98 -25.38 3.05
N ILE A 70 22.44 -24.29 2.50
CA ILE A 70 21.36 -23.51 3.15
C ILE A 70 20.01 -24.26 2.99
N ALA A 71 19.76 -24.83 1.81
CA ALA A 71 18.56 -25.63 1.53
C ALA A 71 18.44 -26.84 2.48
N LYS A 72 19.54 -27.58 2.71
CA LYS A 72 19.56 -28.71 3.67
C LYS A 72 19.17 -28.29 5.10
N LEU A 73 19.61 -27.12 5.57
CA LEU A 73 19.23 -26.58 6.88
C LEU A 73 17.75 -26.14 6.93
N CYS A 74 17.22 -25.65 5.81
CA CYS A 74 15.81 -25.29 5.69
C CYS A 74 14.91 -26.54 5.65
N ASP A 75 15.31 -27.57 4.90
CA ASP A 75 14.55 -28.83 4.76
C ASP A 75 14.37 -29.55 6.10
N GLN A 76 15.31 -29.41 7.05
CA GLN A 76 15.15 -29.93 8.41
C GLN A 76 13.93 -29.35 9.14
N LYS A 77 13.47 -28.14 8.77
CA LYS A 77 12.29 -27.47 9.32
C LYS A 77 11.00 -27.80 8.54
N VAL A 78 11.11 -28.51 7.42
CA VAL A 78 9.99 -28.86 6.52
C VAL A 78 9.66 -30.36 6.67
N PRO A 79 8.39 -30.74 6.95
CA PRO A 79 7.95 -32.13 6.99
C PRO A 79 8.27 -32.85 5.67
N LYS A 80 8.67 -34.12 5.72
CA LYS A 80 9.06 -34.89 4.52
C LYS A 80 7.96 -34.92 3.44
N SER A 81 6.70 -34.95 3.87
CA SER A 81 5.49 -34.86 3.03
C SER A 81 5.40 -33.60 2.18
N CYS A 82 6.02 -32.50 2.61
CA CYS A 82 5.98 -31.20 1.95
C CYS A 82 7.22 -30.89 1.11
N ARG A 83 8.29 -31.71 1.21
CA ARG A 83 9.57 -31.38 0.59
C ARG A 83 9.48 -31.47 -0.93
N ASN A 84 9.83 -30.37 -1.61
CA ASN A 84 9.71 -30.29 -3.06
C ASN A 84 10.73 -29.28 -3.65
N LYS A 85 10.93 -29.36 -4.96
CA LYS A 85 11.76 -28.43 -5.71
C LYS A 85 11.17 -27.01 -5.62
N VAL A 86 11.93 -26.09 -5.03
CA VAL A 86 11.67 -24.63 -5.10
C VAL A 86 12.68 -23.98 -6.03
N ARG A 87 12.22 -23.01 -6.82
CA ARG A 87 13.00 -22.16 -7.72
C ARG A 87 12.64 -20.70 -7.54
N PHE A 88 13.63 -19.86 -7.79
CA PHE A 88 13.50 -18.41 -7.80
C PHE A 88 13.67 -17.87 -9.21
N VAL A 89 12.85 -16.89 -9.59
CA VAL A 89 13.00 -16.09 -10.80
C VAL A 89 13.18 -14.63 -10.41
N LEU A 90 14.06 -13.90 -11.13
CA LEU A 90 14.36 -12.50 -10.81
C LEU A 90 13.17 -11.63 -11.19
N VAL A 91 12.44 -11.18 -10.16
CA VAL A 91 11.30 -10.26 -10.25
C VAL A 91 11.49 -9.14 -9.24
N SER A 92 11.18 -7.91 -9.63
CA SER A 92 11.13 -6.76 -8.74
C SER A 92 9.90 -5.92 -9.08
N GLU A 93 9.24 -5.36 -8.07
CA GLU A 93 8.21 -4.35 -8.28
C GLU A 93 8.84 -2.95 -8.29
N ILE A 94 8.46 -2.12 -9.25
CA ILE A 94 8.89 -0.72 -9.35
C ILE A 94 7.65 0.16 -9.15
N SER A 95 7.76 1.16 -8.26
CA SER A 95 6.70 2.15 -8.02
C SER A 95 6.97 3.41 -8.84
N ASN A 96 6.21 3.60 -9.92
CA ASN A 96 6.33 4.76 -10.80
C ASN A 96 5.40 5.88 -10.30
N ILE A 97 5.95 7.06 -10.01
CA ILE A 97 5.18 8.27 -9.62
C ILE A 97 5.61 9.45 -10.47
N TYR A 98 4.78 9.82 -11.44
CA TYR A 98 5.14 10.78 -12.48
C TYR A 98 3.93 11.64 -12.89
N LYS A 99 4.16 12.66 -13.74
CA LYS A 99 3.08 13.46 -14.33
C LYS A 99 2.86 13.03 -15.77
N LYS A 100 1.60 12.74 -16.14
CA LYS A 100 1.18 12.41 -17.51
C LYS A 100 -0.26 12.85 -17.72
N ASN A 101 -0.57 13.43 -18.87
CA ASN A 101 -1.90 13.96 -19.22
C ASN A 101 -2.47 14.89 -18.13
N ASN A 102 -1.64 15.83 -17.65
CA ASN A 102 -1.91 16.79 -16.56
C ASN A 102 -2.29 16.19 -15.19
N LYS A 103 -2.24 14.86 -15.02
CA LYS A 103 -2.50 14.16 -13.76
C LYS A 103 -1.19 13.61 -13.17
N THR A 104 -1.10 13.52 -11.84
CA THR A 104 -0.06 12.72 -11.17
C THR A 104 -0.49 11.26 -11.24
N ARG A 105 0.16 10.48 -12.10
CA ARG A 105 -0.10 9.05 -12.22
C ARG A 105 0.74 8.31 -11.18
N LYS A 106 0.20 7.21 -10.67
CA LYS A 106 0.91 6.27 -9.81
C LYS A 106 0.48 4.86 -10.20
N ASN A 107 1.43 4.06 -10.67
CA ASN A 107 1.25 2.65 -10.96
C ASN A 107 2.48 1.86 -10.51
N HIS A 108 2.27 0.59 -10.21
CA HIS A 108 3.32 -0.36 -9.94
C HIS A 108 3.48 -1.33 -11.10
N ASN A 109 4.70 -1.76 -11.35
CA ASN A 109 5.05 -2.62 -12.47
C ASN A 109 6.06 -3.69 -12.02
N LEU A 110 5.75 -4.95 -12.30
CA LEU A 110 6.67 -6.07 -12.12
C LEU A 110 7.61 -6.15 -13.31
N VAL A 111 8.91 -6.19 -13.05
CA VAL A 111 9.95 -6.36 -14.07
C VAL A 111 10.63 -7.72 -13.92
N PHE A 112 10.69 -8.48 -15.01
CA PHE A 112 11.24 -9.84 -15.05
C PHE A 112 12.55 -9.87 -15.84
N LEU A 113 13.61 -10.43 -15.25
CA LEU A 113 14.93 -10.52 -15.89
C LEU A 113 15.51 -11.94 -15.91
N PRO A 114 16.17 -12.36 -17.02
CA PRO A 114 16.57 -13.76 -17.21
C PRO A 114 17.81 -14.17 -16.43
N ASN A 115 18.64 -13.23 -15.96
CA ASN A 115 19.87 -13.54 -15.22
C ASN A 115 20.44 -12.31 -14.47
N LEU A 116 21.37 -12.58 -13.54
CA LEU A 116 21.99 -11.58 -12.68
C LEU A 116 22.74 -10.49 -13.43
N LYS A 117 23.41 -10.79 -14.56
CA LYS A 117 24.12 -9.77 -15.35
C LYS A 117 23.15 -8.77 -15.98
N LYS A 118 21.99 -9.24 -16.45
CA LYS A 118 20.92 -8.37 -16.96
C LYS A 118 20.27 -7.56 -15.84
N ALA A 119 20.05 -8.15 -14.67
CA ALA A 119 19.57 -7.44 -13.48
C ALA A 119 20.55 -6.35 -13.01
N GLU A 120 21.85 -6.64 -12.95
CA GLU A 120 22.89 -5.68 -12.57
C GLU A 120 22.96 -4.49 -13.55
N ASN A 121 22.88 -4.75 -14.86
CA ASN A 121 22.80 -3.70 -15.88
C ASN A 121 21.53 -2.84 -15.72
N PHE A 122 20.39 -3.46 -15.44
CA PHE A 122 19.11 -2.76 -15.23
C PHE A 122 19.16 -1.87 -13.99
N ASN A 123 19.62 -2.41 -12.86
CA ASN A 123 19.83 -1.68 -11.61
C ASN A 123 20.77 -0.48 -11.83
N SER A 124 21.84 -0.67 -12.61
CA SER A 124 22.80 0.39 -12.97
C SER A 124 22.21 1.48 -13.88
N LYS A 125 21.13 1.21 -14.61
CA LYS A 125 20.35 2.24 -15.32
C LYS A 125 19.41 2.96 -14.34
N LEU A 126 18.66 2.24 -13.50
CA LEU A 126 17.71 2.84 -12.56
C LEU A 126 18.36 3.71 -11.47
N ASP A 127 19.53 3.33 -10.95
CA ASP A 127 20.25 4.11 -9.92
C ASP A 127 20.70 5.50 -10.40
N LYS A 128 20.76 5.71 -11.73
CA LYS A 128 21.03 7.02 -12.35
C LYS A 128 19.80 7.91 -12.44
N ILE A 129 18.60 7.32 -12.33
CA ILE A 129 17.31 8.00 -12.48
C ILE A 129 16.73 8.36 -11.09
N GLY A 130 16.87 7.47 -10.11
CA GLY A 130 16.36 7.69 -8.77
C GLY A 130 16.87 6.69 -7.74
N ASN A 131 16.37 6.82 -6.51
CA ASN A 131 16.88 6.06 -5.37
C ASN A 131 16.34 4.62 -5.37
N ILE A 132 17.22 3.65 -5.66
CA ILE A 132 16.94 2.21 -5.53
C ILE A 132 17.48 1.58 -4.23
N LYS A 133 17.94 2.41 -3.29
CA LYS A 133 18.73 2.00 -2.12
C LYS A 133 18.01 2.16 -0.78
N SER A 134 16.87 2.84 -0.73
CA SER A 134 16.13 3.12 0.51
C SER A 134 14.96 2.16 0.78
N ASP A 135 14.57 1.37 -0.21
CA ASP A 135 13.39 0.51 -0.17
C ASP A 135 13.60 -0.66 -1.13
N GLY A 136 13.04 -1.83 -0.79
CA GLY A 136 12.99 -2.99 -1.68
C GLY A 136 12.21 -2.72 -2.97
N ARG A 137 11.11 -1.96 -2.85
CA ARG A 137 10.39 -1.37 -3.98
C ARG A 137 10.85 0.06 -4.22
N PRO A 138 11.71 0.33 -5.23
CA PRO A 138 12.13 1.68 -5.55
C PRO A 138 10.93 2.53 -5.99
N ILE A 139 10.83 3.74 -5.42
CA ILE A 139 9.86 4.76 -5.83
C ILE A 139 10.56 5.74 -6.74
N LEU A 140 10.22 5.70 -8.03
CA LEU A 140 10.92 6.44 -9.09
C LEU A 140 10.02 7.48 -9.75
N GLY A 141 10.61 8.66 -10.01
CA GLY A 141 10.00 9.75 -10.79
C GLY A 141 9.99 9.49 -12.30
N LEU A 142 9.66 8.26 -12.70
CA LEU A 142 9.87 7.69 -14.04
C LEU A 142 8.54 7.24 -14.64
N ASP A 143 8.30 7.51 -15.94
CA ASP A 143 7.13 7.00 -16.65
C ASP A 143 7.15 5.46 -16.75
N ALA A 144 5.99 4.81 -16.71
CA ALA A 144 5.89 3.37 -16.90
C ALA A 144 6.26 2.94 -18.34
N ARG A 145 6.01 3.79 -19.34
CA ARG A 145 6.45 3.60 -20.73
C ARG A 145 7.99 3.60 -20.83
N ASP A 146 8.64 4.57 -20.18
CA ASP A 146 10.11 4.67 -20.18
C ASP A 146 10.77 3.55 -19.36
N LEU A 147 10.14 3.11 -18.26
CA LEU A 147 10.57 1.92 -17.52
C LEU A 147 10.56 0.66 -18.42
N LEU A 148 9.53 0.50 -19.25
CA LEU A 148 9.43 -0.59 -20.22
C LEU A 148 10.51 -0.50 -21.30
N GLU A 149 10.77 0.69 -21.84
CA GLU A 149 11.85 0.92 -22.81
C GLU A 149 13.22 0.53 -22.23
N ILE A 150 13.57 1.07 -21.05
CA ILE A 150 14.81 0.78 -20.31
C ILE A 150 14.99 -0.73 -20.08
N LEU A 151 13.90 -1.45 -19.81
CA LEU A 151 13.88 -2.89 -19.60
C LEU A 151 14.12 -3.67 -20.90
N LEU A 152 13.42 -3.31 -21.98
CA LEU A 152 13.55 -3.94 -23.30
C LEU A 152 14.94 -3.73 -23.91
N GLU A 153 15.50 -2.52 -23.80
CA GLU A 153 16.91 -2.23 -24.14
C GLU A 153 17.89 -3.09 -23.34
N THR A 154 17.54 -3.44 -22.10
CA THR A 154 18.42 -4.24 -21.24
C THR A 154 18.39 -5.71 -21.65
N SER A 155 17.23 -6.28 -22.00
CA SER A 155 17.15 -7.58 -22.68
C SER A 155 15.84 -7.78 -23.45
N ASP A 156 15.96 -8.26 -24.68
CA ASP A 156 14.95 -8.96 -25.48
C ASP A 156 14.10 -10.00 -24.72
N GLN A 157 14.74 -10.76 -23.82
CA GLN A 157 14.07 -11.75 -22.98
C GLN A 157 13.34 -11.10 -21.80
N ALA A 158 13.67 -9.89 -21.37
CA ALA A 158 12.96 -9.21 -20.29
C ALA A 158 11.49 -8.95 -20.64
N PHE A 159 10.64 -8.74 -19.63
CA PHE A 159 9.26 -8.30 -19.81
C PHE A 159 8.73 -7.63 -18.56
N LEU A 160 7.71 -6.79 -18.75
CA LEU A 160 7.02 -6.06 -17.70
C LEU A 160 5.58 -6.56 -17.61
N ILE A 161 5.03 -6.61 -16.40
CA ILE A 161 3.61 -6.87 -16.13
C ILE A 161 3.11 -5.76 -15.18
N PRO A 162 2.07 -4.99 -15.55
CA PRO A 162 1.44 -4.04 -14.63
C PRO A 162 0.91 -4.78 -13.40
N ALA A 163 1.31 -4.34 -12.20
CA ALA A 163 1.00 -5.00 -10.95
C ALA A 163 -0.42 -4.66 -10.46
N HIS A 164 -1.08 -5.63 -9.82
CA HIS A 164 -2.35 -5.54 -9.09
C HIS A 164 -3.33 -4.45 -9.61
N ILE A 165 -3.72 -4.53 -10.89
CA ILE A 165 -4.10 -3.35 -11.70
C ILE A 165 -5.30 -2.54 -11.20
N TRP A 166 -6.10 -3.08 -10.27
CA TRP A 166 -7.32 -2.47 -9.76
C TRP A 166 -7.23 -1.81 -8.38
N THR A 167 -6.13 -1.93 -7.63
CA THR A 167 -6.11 -1.29 -6.30
C THR A 167 -6.24 0.25 -6.45
N PRO A 168 -7.04 0.96 -5.63
CA PRO A 168 -7.48 2.33 -5.96
C PRO A 168 -6.36 3.35 -6.16
N TRP A 169 -5.18 3.05 -5.61
CA TRP A 169 -3.96 3.85 -5.66
C TRP A 169 -2.85 2.98 -6.24
N PHE A 170 -1.84 3.57 -6.86
CA PHE A 170 -0.63 2.84 -7.30
C PHE A 170 -0.87 1.69 -8.30
N SER A 171 -1.98 1.70 -9.05
CA SER A 171 -2.31 0.63 -10.01
C SER A 171 -2.78 1.18 -11.35
N LEU A 172 -2.62 0.39 -12.41
CA LEU A 172 -2.89 0.80 -13.80
C LEU A 172 -4.30 1.36 -14.00
N PHE A 173 -5.35 0.72 -13.46
CA PHE A 173 -6.75 1.17 -13.56
C PHE A 173 -7.32 1.71 -12.24
N GLY A 174 -6.48 1.94 -11.23
CA GLY A 174 -6.89 2.43 -9.91
C GLY A 174 -7.62 3.78 -9.98
N SER A 175 -8.78 3.88 -9.34
CA SER A 175 -9.72 5.01 -9.48
C SER A 175 -9.21 6.39 -9.04
N LYS A 176 -8.03 6.47 -8.40
CA LYS A 176 -7.44 7.74 -7.93
C LYS A 176 -6.19 8.19 -8.68
N SER A 177 -5.43 7.26 -9.27
CA SER A 177 -4.11 7.56 -9.89
C SER A 177 -3.78 6.75 -11.14
N GLY A 178 -4.65 5.81 -11.52
CA GLY A 178 -4.53 5.02 -12.74
C GLY A 178 -5.04 5.75 -13.98
N PHE A 179 -5.21 4.99 -15.04
CA PHE A 179 -5.62 5.33 -16.40
C PHE A 179 -6.96 4.65 -16.73
N ASP A 180 -7.56 5.01 -17.87
CA ASP A 180 -8.76 4.33 -18.38
C ASP A 180 -8.42 3.26 -19.44
N THR A 181 -7.21 3.30 -20.04
CA THR A 181 -6.69 2.30 -21.00
C THR A 181 -5.22 1.95 -20.77
N LEU A 182 -4.74 0.86 -21.38
CA LEU A 182 -3.31 0.53 -21.46
C LEU A 182 -2.52 1.53 -22.31
N ASP A 183 -3.11 2.01 -23.41
CA ASP A 183 -2.47 2.94 -24.34
C ASP A 183 -2.15 4.30 -23.73
N GLU A 184 -2.99 4.83 -22.83
CA GLU A 184 -2.61 6.04 -22.07
C GLU A 184 -1.38 5.84 -21.17
N CYS A 185 -1.09 4.60 -20.78
CA CYS A 185 0.02 4.28 -19.91
C CYS A 185 1.31 4.01 -20.71
N PHE A 186 1.25 3.08 -21.67
CA PHE A 186 2.41 2.53 -22.37
C PHE A 186 2.60 3.03 -23.82
N GLU A 187 1.63 3.76 -24.39
CA GLU A 187 1.71 4.41 -25.71
C GLU A 187 2.21 3.46 -26.83
N ASP A 188 3.31 3.82 -27.50
CA ASP A 188 3.96 3.04 -28.56
C ASP A 188 4.41 1.64 -28.11
N LEU A 189 4.58 1.44 -26.81
CA LEU A 189 5.04 0.19 -26.21
C LEU A 189 3.90 -0.69 -25.65
N THR A 190 2.62 -0.30 -25.75
CA THR A 190 1.49 -1.17 -25.38
C THR A 190 1.57 -2.58 -26.00
N PRO A 191 1.98 -2.77 -27.28
CA PRO A 191 2.09 -4.12 -27.88
C PRO A 191 3.11 -5.06 -27.22
N PHE A 192 3.95 -4.57 -26.30
CA PHE A 192 4.86 -5.38 -25.50
C PHE A 192 4.24 -5.87 -24.19
N ILE A 193 3.11 -5.30 -23.75
CA ILE A 193 2.30 -5.78 -22.63
C ILE A 193 1.41 -6.92 -23.13
N PHE A 194 1.69 -8.14 -22.69
CA PHE A 194 0.92 -9.35 -23.03
C PHE A 194 0.22 -9.98 -21.82
N SER A 195 0.31 -9.34 -20.66
CA SER A 195 -0.20 -9.83 -19.38
C SER A 195 -0.33 -8.70 -18.38
N VAL A 196 -1.27 -8.85 -17.46
CA VAL A 196 -1.52 -7.96 -16.32
C VAL A 196 -1.76 -8.81 -15.07
N GLU A 197 -1.42 -8.26 -13.91
CA GLU A 197 -1.73 -8.89 -12.62
C GLU A 197 -3.09 -8.40 -12.10
N THR A 198 -4.00 -9.32 -11.77
CA THR A 198 -5.31 -9.00 -11.17
C THR A 198 -5.13 -8.35 -9.80
N GLY A 199 -4.44 -9.08 -8.91
CA GLY A 199 -4.22 -8.75 -7.51
C GLY A 199 -5.50 -8.76 -6.66
N LEU A 200 -5.32 -9.05 -5.37
CA LEU A 200 -6.26 -9.13 -4.23
C LEU A 200 -7.54 -8.29 -4.18
N SER A 201 -7.70 -7.28 -5.03
CA SER A 201 -8.91 -6.44 -5.14
C SER A 201 -9.79 -6.78 -6.34
N SER A 202 -9.37 -7.71 -7.21
CA SER A 202 -10.15 -8.19 -8.36
C SER A 202 -9.87 -9.66 -8.64
N ASP A 203 -10.86 -10.37 -9.21
CA ASP A 203 -10.64 -11.70 -9.77
C ASP A 203 -10.71 -11.67 -11.32
N PRO A 204 -10.40 -12.76 -12.03
CA PRO A 204 -10.55 -12.83 -13.47
C PRO A 204 -11.98 -12.55 -13.96
N SER A 205 -13.02 -12.87 -13.20
CA SER A 205 -14.41 -12.60 -13.60
C SER A 205 -14.75 -11.11 -13.64
N MET A 206 -14.19 -10.32 -12.72
CA MET A 206 -14.26 -8.85 -12.75
C MET A 206 -13.52 -8.31 -13.98
N ASN A 207 -12.33 -8.84 -14.28
CA ASN A 207 -11.48 -8.40 -15.40
C ASN A 207 -12.09 -8.73 -16.77
N TRP A 208 -12.74 -9.90 -16.92
CA TRP A 208 -13.43 -10.32 -18.16
C TRP A 208 -14.52 -9.36 -18.65
N ARG A 209 -14.99 -8.48 -17.76
CA ARG A 209 -16.00 -7.46 -18.07
C ARG A 209 -15.47 -6.31 -18.95
N VAL A 210 -14.16 -6.19 -19.12
CA VAL A 210 -13.47 -5.10 -19.82
C VAL A 210 -12.80 -5.67 -21.08
N SER A 211 -13.38 -5.47 -22.28
CA SER A 211 -12.84 -6.06 -23.51
C SER A 211 -11.45 -5.57 -23.91
N ALA A 212 -11.02 -4.40 -23.41
CA ALA A 212 -9.65 -3.91 -23.57
C ALA A 212 -8.57 -4.80 -22.89
N LEU A 213 -8.97 -5.77 -22.06
CA LEU A 213 -8.08 -6.81 -21.50
C LEU A 213 -8.06 -8.12 -22.31
N ASP A 214 -8.87 -8.25 -23.36
CA ASP A 214 -8.89 -9.46 -24.19
C ASP A 214 -7.53 -9.69 -24.88
N GLY A 215 -7.09 -10.95 -24.91
CA GLY A 215 -5.81 -11.34 -25.49
C GLY A 215 -4.61 -11.18 -24.55
N LEU A 216 -4.79 -10.54 -23.39
CA LEU A 216 -3.80 -10.53 -22.32
C LEU A 216 -4.01 -11.72 -21.38
N THR A 217 -2.92 -12.37 -20.96
CA THR A 217 -3.01 -13.41 -19.92
C THR A 217 -3.13 -12.73 -18.56
N LEU A 218 -4.24 -12.95 -17.87
CA LEU A 218 -4.41 -12.54 -16.48
C LEU A 218 -3.57 -13.45 -15.58
N ILE A 219 -2.65 -12.88 -14.82
CA ILE A 219 -1.89 -13.59 -13.78
C ILE A 219 -2.32 -13.09 -12.39
N SER A 220 -2.07 -13.90 -11.37
CA SER A 220 -2.44 -13.61 -9.99
C SER A 220 -1.29 -14.01 -9.06
N ASN A 221 -0.90 -13.12 -8.14
CA ASN A 221 0.28 -13.29 -7.28
C ASN A 221 0.06 -12.68 -5.91
N SER A 222 0.76 -13.18 -4.90
CA SER A 222 0.41 -12.93 -3.51
C SER A 222 0.69 -11.52 -3.00
N ASP A 223 1.57 -10.71 -3.63
CA ASP A 223 2.12 -9.50 -3.00
C ASP A 223 2.60 -9.81 -1.55
N ALA A 224 3.44 -10.84 -1.41
CA ALA A 224 3.78 -11.39 -0.10
C ALA A 224 4.69 -10.45 0.70
N HIS A 225 4.08 -9.70 1.61
CA HIS A 225 4.76 -8.91 2.66
C HIS A 225 5.19 -9.74 3.89
N SER A 226 4.91 -11.04 3.94
CA SER A 226 5.46 -11.96 4.95
C SER A 226 5.42 -13.41 4.46
N PRO A 227 6.27 -14.33 4.98
CA PRO A 227 6.31 -15.71 4.50
C PRO A 227 4.98 -16.46 4.63
N LEU A 228 4.15 -16.11 5.62
CA LEU A 228 2.80 -16.68 5.81
C LEU A 228 1.78 -16.21 4.74
N LYS A 229 2.01 -15.08 4.08
CA LYS A 229 1.13 -14.54 3.02
C LYS A 229 1.48 -15.10 1.62
N LEU A 230 2.62 -15.75 1.48
CA LEU A 230 3.08 -16.36 0.23
C LEU A 230 2.02 -17.34 -0.31
N GLY A 231 1.70 -17.25 -1.60
CA GLY A 231 0.70 -18.09 -2.24
C GLY A 231 -0.76 -17.87 -1.78
N ARG A 232 -1.13 -16.69 -1.25
CA ARG A 232 -2.57 -16.34 -1.12
C ARG A 232 -3.26 -16.11 -2.48
N GLU A 233 -2.45 -15.80 -3.49
CA GLU A 233 -2.75 -15.77 -4.92
C GLU A 233 -1.58 -16.44 -5.65
N ALA A 234 -1.83 -17.15 -6.75
CA ALA A 234 -0.80 -17.87 -7.50
C ALA A 234 -1.25 -18.27 -8.91
N ASN A 235 -0.30 -18.76 -9.71
CA ASN A 235 -0.47 -19.16 -11.10
C ASN A 235 -0.24 -20.66 -11.30
N LEU A 236 -1.02 -21.28 -12.20
CA LEU A 236 -0.93 -22.69 -12.53
C LEU A 236 -0.28 -22.88 -13.90
N PHE A 237 0.86 -23.57 -13.95
CA PHE A 237 1.61 -23.81 -15.18
C PHE A 237 1.67 -25.29 -15.55
N ASN A 238 1.88 -25.55 -16.84
CA ASN A 238 2.32 -26.83 -17.38
C ASN A 238 3.37 -26.62 -18.49
N THR A 239 4.60 -26.33 -18.07
CA THR A 239 5.74 -26.09 -18.97
C THR A 239 6.99 -26.77 -18.43
N ASP A 240 8.13 -26.59 -19.10
CA ASP A 240 9.42 -26.79 -18.45
C ASP A 240 9.70 -25.68 -17.43
N LEU A 241 10.55 -25.96 -16.46
CA LEU A 241 11.01 -24.99 -15.47
C LEU A 241 12.13 -24.13 -16.08
N SER A 242 11.77 -23.17 -16.93
CA SER A 242 12.71 -22.19 -17.47
C SER A 242 12.06 -20.83 -17.67
N PHE A 243 12.89 -19.77 -17.65
CA PHE A 243 12.42 -18.40 -17.80
C PHE A 243 11.71 -18.18 -19.15
N SER A 244 12.26 -18.74 -20.23
CA SER A 244 11.68 -18.64 -21.57
C SER A 244 10.37 -19.43 -21.70
N ALA A 245 10.24 -20.60 -21.06
CA ALA A 245 9.02 -21.38 -21.08
C ALA A 245 7.88 -20.69 -20.30
N ILE A 246 8.18 -20.10 -19.14
CA ILE A 246 7.23 -19.29 -18.37
C ILE A 246 6.81 -18.04 -19.17
N LYS A 247 7.77 -17.27 -19.71
CA LYS A 247 7.47 -16.10 -20.58
C LYS A 247 6.60 -16.50 -21.77
N SER A 248 6.90 -17.63 -22.42
CA SER A 248 6.13 -18.13 -23.56
C SER A 248 4.71 -18.53 -23.17
N ALA A 249 4.50 -19.20 -22.03
CA ALA A 249 3.17 -19.56 -21.55
C ALA A 249 2.33 -18.34 -21.21
N ILE A 250 2.89 -17.36 -20.49
CA ILE A 250 2.20 -16.10 -20.18
C ILE A 250 1.92 -15.31 -21.48
N LYS A 251 2.89 -15.15 -22.38
CA LYS A 251 2.70 -14.38 -23.63
C LYS A 251 1.72 -15.03 -24.62
N SER A 252 1.64 -16.36 -24.66
CA SER A 252 0.72 -17.05 -25.59
C SER A 252 -0.66 -17.30 -25.00
N GLY A 253 -0.82 -17.28 -23.68
CA GLY A 253 -2.06 -17.70 -23.01
C GLY A 253 -2.48 -19.13 -23.38
N HIS A 254 -1.57 -19.99 -23.82
CA HIS A 254 -1.97 -21.31 -24.35
C HIS A 254 -2.54 -22.18 -23.22
N PRO A 255 -3.80 -22.69 -23.30
CA PRO A 255 -4.50 -23.31 -22.18
C PRO A 255 -3.88 -24.61 -21.67
N GLU A 256 -3.04 -25.27 -22.47
CA GLU A 256 -2.27 -26.45 -22.04
C GLU A 256 -0.96 -26.10 -21.30
N ARG A 257 -0.54 -24.83 -21.31
CA ARG A 257 0.73 -24.33 -20.75
C ARG A 257 0.51 -23.35 -19.59
N PHE A 258 -0.44 -22.44 -19.72
CA PHE A 258 -0.97 -21.62 -18.63
C PHE A 258 -2.36 -22.16 -18.30
N LEU A 259 -2.49 -22.80 -17.14
CA LEU A 259 -3.66 -23.58 -16.74
C LEU A 259 -4.71 -22.75 -15.99
N GLY A 260 -4.42 -21.47 -15.69
CA GLY A 260 -5.25 -20.59 -14.87
C GLY A 260 -4.58 -20.13 -13.58
N THR A 261 -5.38 -19.59 -12.66
CA THR A 261 -4.92 -18.95 -11.42
C THR A 261 -5.60 -19.53 -10.17
N LEU A 262 -4.94 -19.36 -9.02
CA LEU A 262 -5.51 -19.50 -7.68
C LEU A 262 -5.73 -18.09 -7.14
N GLU A 263 -6.97 -17.77 -6.78
CA GLU A 263 -7.38 -16.40 -6.45
C GLU A 263 -7.77 -16.24 -4.98
N PHE A 264 -7.52 -15.04 -4.44
CA PHE A 264 -8.14 -14.58 -3.21
C PHE A 264 -9.56 -14.08 -3.49
N PHE A 265 -10.43 -14.00 -2.47
CA PHE A 265 -11.77 -13.43 -2.64
C PHE A 265 -11.68 -11.89 -2.61
N PRO A 266 -11.89 -11.17 -3.74
CA PRO A 266 -11.77 -9.72 -3.76
C PRO A 266 -12.79 -9.04 -2.84
N GLU A 267 -13.90 -9.72 -2.50
CA GLU A 267 -14.91 -9.28 -1.54
C GLU A 267 -14.34 -9.10 -0.12
N GLU A 268 -13.26 -9.77 0.27
CA GLU A 268 -12.61 -9.48 1.56
C GLU A 268 -11.92 -8.10 1.56
N GLY A 269 -11.63 -7.52 0.39
CA GLY A 269 -10.97 -6.23 0.24
C GLY A 269 -11.70 -5.06 0.89
N LYS A 270 -10.96 -4.21 1.62
CA LYS A 270 -11.47 -3.04 2.37
C LYS A 270 -12.33 -2.05 1.58
N TYR A 271 -12.19 -2.06 0.27
CA TYR A 271 -12.84 -1.14 -0.66
C TYR A 271 -13.45 -1.92 -1.83
N HIS A 272 -13.98 -3.11 -1.61
CA HIS A 272 -14.58 -3.89 -2.70
C HIS A 272 -15.89 -3.24 -3.18
N LEU A 273 -16.86 -3.09 -2.28
CA LEU A 273 -18.12 -2.38 -2.53
C LEU A 273 -18.05 -0.90 -2.16
N ASP A 274 -19.03 -0.16 -2.68
CA ASP A 274 -19.27 1.22 -2.31
C ASP A 274 -19.92 1.30 -0.92
N GLY A 275 -19.71 2.41 -0.22
CA GLY A 275 -20.53 2.69 0.95
C GLY A 275 -20.05 3.85 1.82
N HIS A 276 -20.62 3.92 3.01
CA HIS A 276 -20.33 4.92 4.03
C HIS A 276 -20.46 4.28 5.42
N ARG A 277 -19.33 3.82 5.97
CA ARG A 277 -19.26 2.96 7.19
C ARG A 277 -19.93 3.57 8.41
N ASN A 278 -19.86 4.89 8.57
CA ASN A 278 -20.45 5.58 9.72
C ASN A 278 -21.99 5.54 9.73
N CYS A 279 -22.61 5.07 8.65
CA CYS A 279 -24.06 4.89 8.52
C CYS A 279 -24.47 3.44 8.23
N ASP A 280 -23.52 2.49 8.27
CA ASP A 280 -23.67 1.10 7.81
C ASP A 280 -24.31 0.94 6.42
N VAL A 281 -24.09 1.93 5.54
CA VAL A 281 -24.57 1.91 4.15
C VAL A 281 -23.53 1.24 3.28
N ARG A 282 -23.95 0.20 2.56
CA ARG A 282 -23.13 -0.57 1.63
C ARG A 282 -23.94 -0.89 0.38
N PHE A 283 -23.39 -0.58 -0.78
CA PHE A 283 -24.09 -0.73 -2.06
C PHE A 283 -23.25 -1.47 -3.09
N TRP A 284 -23.95 -2.27 -3.90
CA TRP A 284 -23.45 -2.69 -5.20
C TRP A 284 -23.43 -1.47 -6.15
N PRO A 285 -22.48 -1.36 -7.08
CA PRO A 285 -22.33 -0.17 -7.94
C PRO A 285 -23.59 0.26 -8.69
N LYS A 286 -24.45 -0.68 -9.10
CA LYS A 286 -25.77 -0.37 -9.65
C LYS A 286 -26.64 0.45 -8.68
N GLN A 287 -26.72 0.03 -7.41
CA GLN A 287 -27.47 0.74 -6.37
C GLN A 287 -26.86 2.12 -6.09
N THR A 288 -25.53 2.22 -6.09
CA THR A 288 -24.80 3.50 -5.96
C THR A 288 -25.20 4.48 -7.06
N ARG A 289 -25.29 4.03 -8.32
CA ARG A 289 -25.78 4.86 -9.44
C ARG A 289 -27.25 5.24 -9.29
N GLU A 290 -28.11 4.31 -8.88
CA GLU A 290 -29.53 4.57 -8.59
C GLU A 290 -29.73 5.59 -7.46
N GLN A 291 -28.79 5.69 -6.52
CA GLN A 291 -28.76 6.66 -5.40
C GLN A 291 -27.88 7.89 -5.69
N GLY A 292 -27.42 8.09 -6.93
CA GLY A 292 -26.62 9.27 -7.32
C GLY A 292 -25.25 9.38 -6.63
N GLY A 293 -24.71 8.30 -6.09
CA GLY A 293 -23.43 8.28 -5.35
C GLY A 293 -23.50 8.86 -3.94
N ILE A 294 -24.70 9.06 -3.38
CA ILE A 294 -24.93 9.72 -2.09
C ILE A 294 -25.44 8.71 -1.04
N CYS A 295 -25.01 8.88 0.21
CA CYS A 295 -25.49 8.10 1.35
C CYS A 295 -26.92 8.52 1.75
N PRO A 296 -27.92 7.63 1.74
CA PRO A 296 -29.31 7.97 2.05
C PRO A 296 -29.57 8.25 3.54
N VAL A 297 -28.56 8.09 4.40
CA VAL A 297 -28.67 8.30 5.87
C VAL A 297 -28.10 9.65 6.30
N CYS A 298 -27.08 10.16 5.60
CA CYS A 298 -26.35 11.38 6.00
C CYS A 298 -26.06 12.36 4.86
N GLU A 299 -26.53 12.07 3.65
CA GLU A 299 -26.41 12.89 2.44
C GLU A 299 -24.97 13.21 2.00
N LYS A 300 -23.97 12.55 2.58
CA LYS A 300 -22.57 12.65 2.17
C LYS A 300 -22.26 11.72 0.98
N PRO A 301 -21.27 12.04 0.14
CA PRO A 301 -20.79 11.13 -0.90
C PRO A 301 -20.39 9.78 -0.34
N LEU A 302 -20.68 8.73 -1.09
CA LEU A 302 -20.21 7.37 -0.80
C LEU A 302 -18.73 7.22 -1.17
N THR A 303 -17.98 6.45 -0.40
CA THR A 303 -16.66 5.96 -0.81
C THR A 303 -16.88 4.91 -1.89
N LEU A 304 -16.50 5.24 -3.12
CA LEU A 304 -16.59 4.33 -4.27
C LEU A 304 -15.50 3.24 -4.19
N GLY A 305 -15.92 2.00 -4.36
CA GLY A 305 -15.10 0.80 -4.29
C GLY A 305 -14.42 0.43 -5.61
N VAL A 306 -13.65 -0.65 -5.56
CA VAL A 306 -12.96 -1.24 -6.71
C VAL A 306 -13.95 -1.83 -7.69
N LEU A 307 -15.02 -2.49 -7.22
CA LEU A 307 -16.04 -3.04 -8.12
C LEU A 307 -16.71 -1.92 -8.94
N TYR A 308 -16.99 -0.76 -8.35
CA TYR A 308 -17.50 0.40 -9.09
C TYR A 308 -16.54 0.85 -10.19
N ARG A 309 -15.24 0.90 -9.90
CA ARG A 309 -14.22 1.24 -10.90
C ARG A 309 -14.11 0.20 -12.02
N VAL A 310 -14.27 -1.09 -11.71
CA VAL A 310 -14.42 -2.12 -12.75
C VAL A 310 -15.65 -1.84 -13.60
N GLU A 311 -16.78 -1.51 -12.98
CA GLU A 311 -18.01 -1.20 -13.72
C GLU A 311 -17.96 0.09 -14.56
N GLU A 312 -17.10 1.06 -14.23
CA GLU A 312 -16.88 2.24 -15.07
C GLU A 312 -16.19 1.90 -16.39
N LEU A 313 -15.28 0.92 -16.37
CA LEU A 313 -14.52 0.47 -17.55
C LEU A 313 -15.13 -0.77 -18.22
N ALA A 314 -16.15 -1.38 -17.62
CA ALA A 314 -16.80 -2.58 -18.13
C ALA A 314 -17.70 -2.29 -19.33
N ASP A 315 -17.45 -3.01 -20.42
CA ASP A 315 -18.28 -3.04 -21.64
C ASP A 315 -19.14 -4.30 -21.73
N ARG A 316 -19.01 -5.23 -20.77
CA ARG A 316 -19.79 -6.48 -20.70
C ARG A 316 -20.54 -6.63 -19.37
N PRO A 317 -21.70 -7.32 -19.38
CA PRO A 317 -22.38 -7.76 -18.16
C PRO A 317 -21.52 -8.66 -17.28
N GLU A 318 -21.85 -8.71 -15.99
CA GLU A 318 -21.29 -9.68 -15.05
C GLU A 318 -21.44 -11.13 -15.55
N ASN A 319 -20.51 -11.99 -15.15
CA ASN A 319 -20.43 -13.41 -15.54
C ASN A 319 -20.23 -13.68 -17.06
N THR A 320 -20.07 -12.63 -17.88
CA THR A 320 -19.62 -12.78 -19.27
C THR A 320 -18.19 -13.30 -19.30
N LYS A 321 -17.92 -14.31 -20.14
CA LYS A 321 -16.59 -14.87 -20.37
C LYS A 321 -16.11 -14.53 -21.78
N PRO A 322 -14.91 -13.98 -21.98
CA PRO A 322 -14.37 -13.79 -23.32
C PRO A 322 -14.09 -15.14 -23.99
N LYS A 323 -13.92 -15.13 -25.31
CA LYS A 323 -13.74 -16.36 -26.10
C LYS A 323 -12.53 -17.19 -25.65
N ASN A 324 -11.45 -16.52 -25.26
CA ASN A 324 -10.18 -17.12 -24.85
C ASN A 324 -9.89 -16.79 -23.38
N TYR A 325 -10.65 -17.38 -22.45
CA TYR A 325 -10.46 -17.18 -21.00
C TYR A 325 -9.74 -18.38 -20.36
N HIS A 326 -9.01 -18.13 -19.27
CA HIS A 326 -8.44 -19.18 -18.41
C HIS A 326 -9.32 -19.42 -17.18
N PRO A 327 -9.43 -20.64 -16.67
CA PRO A 327 -10.16 -20.89 -15.42
C PRO A 327 -9.42 -20.27 -14.24
N TYR A 328 -10.15 -19.99 -13.16
CA TYR A 328 -9.59 -19.58 -11.88
C TYR A 328 -10.25 -20.35 -10.75
N TYR A 329 -9.55 -20.45 -9.62
CA TYR A 329 -10.01 -21.22 -8.46
C TYR A 329 -9.80 -20.41 -7.19
N ASN A 330 -10.89 -19.96 -6.58
CA ASN A 330 -10.80 -19.24 -5.32
C ASN A 330 -10.29 -20.15 -4.20
N ILE A 331 -9.37 -19.64 -3.40
CA ILE A 331 -8.79 -20.33 -2.26
C ILE A 331 -8.94 -19.51 -0.98
N ILE A 332 -9.01 -20.22 0.15
CA ILE A 332 -8.88 -19.64 1.49
C ILE A 332 -7.68 -20.33 2.13
N PRO A 333 -6.70 -19.60 2.70
CA PRO A 333 -5.56 -20.21 3.36
C PRO A 333 -6.00 -21.23 4.41
N LEU A 334 -5.31 -22.37 4.47
CA LEU A 334 -5.76 -23.49 5.31
C LEU A 334 -5.87 -23.11 6.80
N VAL A 335 -5.01 -22.20 7.28
CA VAL A 335 -5.09 -21.65 8.64
C VAL A 335 -6.38 -20.86 8.92
N GLU A 336 -6.96 -20.19 7.93
CA GLU A 336 -8.23 -19.46 8.07
C GLU A 336 -9.43 -20.43 8.00
N ILE A 337 -9.38 -21.45 7.13
CA ILE A 337 -10.37 -22.54 7.14
C ILE A 337 -10.39 -23.24 8.51
N LEU A 338 -9.21 -23.55 9.07
CA LEU A 338 -9.06 -24.14 10.40
C LEU A 338 -9.55 -23.19 11.51
N ALA A 339 -9.29 -21.88 11.40
CA ALA A 339 -9.81 -20.89 12.33
C ALA A 339 -11.34 -20.91 12.40
N GLU A 340 -12.02 -20.94 11.24
CA GLU A 340 -13.47 -21.01 11.21
C GLU A 340 -14.01 -22.35 11.71
N VAL A 341 -13.41 -23.47 11.29
CA VAL A 341 -13.80 -24.83 11.71
C VAL A 341 -13.67 -25.00 13.22
N LEU A 342 -12.55 -24.56 13.80
CA LEU A 342 -12.21 -24.71 15.22
C LEU A 342 -12.77 -23.58 16.11
N LYS A 343 -13.30 -22.50 15.50
CA LYS A 343 -13.82 -21.27 16.16
C LYS A 343 -12.83 -20.63 17.13
N VAL A 344 -11.59 -20.49 16.68
CA VAL A 344 -10.50 -19.79 17.35
C VAL A 344 -9.70 -18.99 16.31
N GLY A 345 -8.93 -17.99 16.73
CA GLY A 345 -8.15 -17.17 15.77
C GLY A 345 -7.12 -17.99 14.97
N PRO A 346 -6.80 -17.59 13.72
CA PRO A 346 -5.88 -18.32 12.83
C PRO A 346 -4.45 -18.40 13.38
N LYS A 347 -4.04 -17.43 14.20
CA LYS A 347 -2.73 -17.41 14.89
C LYS A 347 -2.71 -18.22 16.19
N SER A 348 -3.80 -18.88 16.58
CA SER A 348 -3.87 -19.63 17.84
C SER A 348 -2.95 -20.85 17.82
N LYS A 349 -2.40 -21.22 18.99
CA LYS A 349 -1.59 -22.46 19.14
C LYS A 349 -2.33 -23.71 18.62
N LYS A 350 -3.66 -23.74 18.79
CA LYS A 350 -4.52 -24.82 18.30
C LYS A 350 -4.53 -24.90 16.77
N VAL A 351 -4.81 -23.80 16.08
CA VAL A 351 -4.79 -23.76 14.60
C VAL A 351 -3.41 -24.07 14.06
N MET A 352 -2.36 -23.45 14.60
CA MET A 352 -0.98 -23.66 14.10
C MET A 352 -0.48 -25.10 14.35
N GLY A 353 -0.87 -25.72 15.47
CA GLY A 353 -0.63 -27.15 15.73
C GLY A 353 -1.35 -28.03 14.72
N THR A 354 -2.67 -27.89 14.59
CA THR A 354 -3.48 -28.66 13.64
C THR A 354 -3.03 -28.46 12.19
N TYR A 355 -2.62 -27.26 11.80
CA TYR A 355 -2.04 -26.98 10.49
C TYR A 355 -0.76 -27.79 10.25
N LYS A 356 0.16 -27.80 11.22
CA LYS A 356 1.39 -28.60 11.16
C LYS A 356 1.09 -30.10 11.03
N ASP A 357 0.19 -30.61 11.87
CA ASP A 357 -0.20 -32.02 11.85
C ASP A 357 -0.82 -32.44 10.50
N LEU A 358 -1.61 -31.56 9.91
CA LEU A 358 -2.25 -31.79 8.61
C LEU A 358 -1.23 -31.83 7.46
N ILE A 359 -0.33 -30.86 7.38
CA ILE A 359 0.67 -30.85 6.29
C ILE A 359 1.69 -31.98 6.45
N GLU A 360 2.00 -32.41 7.67
CA GLU A 360 2.82 -33.60 7.94
C GLU A 360 2.14 -34.90 7.47
N LYS A 361 0.83 -35.04 7.65
CA LYS A 361 0.05 -36.22 7.20
C LYS A 361 -0.33 -36.21 5.72
N LEU A 362 -0.71 -35.05 5.18
CA LEU A 362 -1.39 -34.92 3.88
C LEU A 362 -0.53 -34.25 2.77
N GLY A 363 0.59 -33.62 3.13
CA GLY A 363 1.43 -32.89 2.18
C GLY A 363 1.14 -31.37 2.12
N PRO A 364 1.62 -30.66 1.09
CA PRO A 364 1.57 -29.20 1.03
C PRO A 364 0.15 -28.62 1.04
N GLU A 365 0.02 -27.37 1.52
CA GLU A 365 -1.26 -26.69 1.67
C GLU A 365 -2.11 -26.69 0.39
N PHE A 366 -1.53 -26.37 -0.77
CA PHE A 366 -2.26 -26.37 -2.04
C PHE A 366 -2.73 -27.75 -2.48
N ASP A 367 -2.03 -28.83 -2.11
CA ASP A 367 -2.47 -30.18 -2.44
C ASP A 367 -3.72 -30.53 -1.62
N ILE A 368 -3.74 -30.16 -0.34
CA ILE A 368 -4.91 -30.25 0.54
C ILE A 368 -6.07 -29.36 0.00
N LEU A 369 -5.79 -28.10 -0.35
CA LEU A 369 -6.80 -27.14 -0.79
C LEU A 369 -7.37 -27.45 -2.18
N THR A 370 -6.59 -28.00 -3.12
CA THR A 370 -6.99 -28.10 -4.54
C THR A 370 -7.01 -29.51 -5.12
N LYS A 371 -6.15 -30.44 -4.68
CA LYS A 371 -5.95 -31.75 -5.33
C LYS A 371 -6.58 -32.93 -4.58
N LEU A 372 -6.41 -33.02 -3.27
CA LEU A 372 -6.83 -34.19 -2.49
C LEU A 372 -8.34 -34.37 -2.53
N LYS A 373 -8.80 -35.62 -2.67
CA LYS A 373 -10.22 -35.97 -2.55
C LYS A 373 -10.69 -35.78 -1.11
N ARG A 374 -11.99 -35.49 -0.93
CA ARG A 374 -12.59 -35.28 0.40
C ARG A 374 -12.26 -36.41 1.37
N ASP A 375 -12.39 -37.67 0.94
CA ASP A 375 -12.22 -38.84 1.82
C ASP A 375 -10.81 -38.91 2.41
N ALA A 376 -9.79 -38.52 1.64
CA ALA A 376 -8.40 -38.43 2.11
C ALA A 376 -8.18 -37.28 3.11
N ILE A 377 -8.96 -36.20 3.02
CA ILE A 377 -8.93 -35.08 3.97
C ILE A 377 -9.70 -35.44 5.25
N ASP A 378 -10.88 -36.05 5.12
CA ASP A 378 -11.69 -36.54 6.25
C ASP A 378 -10.94 -37.64 7.04
N ALA A 379 -10.07 -38.43 6.40
CA ALA A 379 -9.19 -39.41 7.04
C ALA A 379 -8.07 -38.81 7.92
N ALA A 380 -7.83 -37.49 7.87
CA ALA A 380 -6.96 -36.81 8.84
C ALA A 380 -7.68 -36.44 10.16
N GLU A 381 -8.94 -36.89 10.31
CA GLU A 381 -9.76 -36.81 11.53
C GLU A 381 -10.06 -35.39 12.04
N GLN A 382 -9.89 -34.37 11.20
CA GLN A 382 -10.28 -32.99 11.53
C GLN A 382 -11.77 -32.76 11.22
N PRO A 383 -12.64 -32.54 12.23
CA PRO A 383 -14.07 -32.38 12.00
C PRO A 383 -14.37 -31.23 11.04
N LEU A 384 -15.35 -31.43 10.15
CA LEU A 384 -15.78 -30.47 9.11
C LEU A 384 -14.74 -30.08 8.04
N LEU A 385 -13.44 -30.38 8.18
CA LEU A 385 -12.41 -29.87 7.25
C LEU A 385 -12.64 -30.29 5.79
N GLY A 386 -12.93 -31.56 5.53
CA GLY A 386 -13.23 -32.07 4.19
C GLY A 386 -14.46 -31.44 3.55
N GLU A 387 -15.49 -31.12 4.35
CA GLU A 387 -16.68 -30.39 3.91
C GLU A 387 -16.36 -28.90 3.65
N ALA A 388 -15.57 -28.26 4.53
CA ALA A 388 -15.18 -26.86 4.42
C ALA A 388 -14.41 -26.61 3.11
N ILE A 389 -13.41 -27.45 2.82
CA ILE A 389 -12.65 -27.39 1.58
C ILE A 389 -13.54 -27.71 0.36
N THR A 390 -14.45 -28.68 0.48
CA THR A 390 -15.43 -28.97 -0.59
C THR A 390 -16.34 -27.79 -0.91
N ARG A 391 -16.67 -26.95 0.08
CA ARG A 391 -17.46 -25.72 -0.10
C ARG A 391 -16.67 -24.62 -0.78
N VAL A 392 -15.45 -24.33 -0.32
CA VAL A 392 -14.55 -23.34 -0.94
C VAL A 392 -14.33 -23.68 -2.41
N ARG A 393 -13.96 -24.93 -2.73
CA ARG A 393 -13.80 -25.43 -4.12
C ARG A 393 -15.05 -25.32 -5.00
N LYS A 394 -16.24 -25.12 -4.41
CA LYS A 394 -17.52 -24.98 -5.12
C LYS A 394 -18.10 -23.56 -5.02
N ASN A 395 -17.35 -22.60 -4.48
CA ASN A 395 -17.82 -21.24 -4.13
C ASN A 395 -19.13 -21.24 -3.31
N LYS A 396 -19.31 -22.25 -2.43
CA LYS A 396 -20.49 -22.39 -1.56
C LYS A 396 -20.22 -21.84 -0.17
N ILE A 397 -20.03 -20.52 -0.09
CA ILE A 397 -19.70 -19.77 1.12
C ILE A 397 -20.60 -18.53 1.20
N ASP A 398 -20.88 -18.03 2.40
CA ASP A 398 -21.51 -16.70 2.56
C ASP A 398 -20.40 -15.65 2.59
N LEU A 399 -20.45 -14.70 1.66
CA LEU A 399 -19.57 -13.54 1.60
C LEU A 399 -20.30 -12.31 2.16
N LEU A 400 -19.63 -11.58 3.05
CA LEU A 400 -20.04 -10.25 3.49
C LEU A 400 -18.96 -9.26 3.02
N PRO A 401 -19.10 -8.62 1.84
CA PRO A 401 -18.01 -7.84 1.24
C PRO A 401 -17.48 -6.69 2.09
N GLY A 402 -16.24 -6.26 1.85
CA GLY A 402 -15.65 -5.08 2.46
C GLY A 402 -16.07 -3.79 1.76
N TYR A 403 -16.08 -2.69 2.50
CA TYR A 403 -16.52 -1.38 2.02
C TYR A 403 -15.95 -0.26 2.91
N ASP A 404 -15.72 0.93 2.32
CA ASP A 404 -15.31 2.16 3.02
C ASP A 404 -14.19 1.99 4.09
N GLY A 405 -13.21 1.12 3.82
CA GLY A 405 -12.06 0.87 4.68
C GLY A 405 -12.20 -0.34 5.62
N GLU A 406 -13.37 -0.96 5.70
CA GLU A 406 -13.63 -2.16 6.49
C GLU A 406 -13.46 -3.43 5.65
N PHE A 407 -12.65 -4.38 6.12
CA PHE A 407 -12.48 -5.67 5.46
C PHE A 407 -13.81 -6.45 5.42
N GLY A 408 -13.99 -7.20 4.33
CA GLY A 408 -15.07 -8.18 4.23
C GLY A 408 -14.85 -9.36 5.17
N LYS A 409 -15.82 -10.27 5.20
CA LYS A 409 -15.80 -11.47 6.05
C LYS A 409 -16.36 -12.65 5.27
N ILE A 410 -15.60 -13.75 5.22
CA ILE A 410 -16.08 -15.03 4.71
C ILE A 410 -16.69 -15.85 5.85
N ARG A 411 -17.74 -16.62 5.53
CA ARG A 411 -18.23 -17.72 6.34
C ARG A 411 -18.48 -18.96 5.46
N ILE A 412 -17.74 -20.02 5.71
CA ILE A 412 -17.91 -21.32 5.08
C ILE A 412 -19.16 -22.04 5.62
N PHE A 413 -19.55 -21.76 6.87
CA PHE A 413 -20.74 -22.35 7.50
C PHE A 413 -21.66 -21.34 8.17
N LYS A 414 -22.98 -21.54 7.97
CA LYS A 414 -24.03 -20.95 8.82
C LYS A 414 -24.02 -21.61 10.20
N GLU A 415 -24.29 -20.83 11.24
CA GLU A 415 -24.34 -21.29 12.65
C GLU A 415 -25.14 -22.59 12.83
N ASP A 416 -26.38 -22.61 12.34
CA ASP A 416 -27.30 -23.75 12.47
C ASP A 416 -26.88 -24.94 11.60
N GLU A 417 -26.26 -24.67 10.45
CA GLU A 417 -25.76 -25.69 9.54
C GLU A 417 -24.53 -26.39 10.12
N ARG A 418 -23.61 -25.64 10.74
CA ARG A 418 -22.47 -26.19 11.47
C ARG A 418 -22.94 -27.09 12.61
N LYS A 419 -23.95 -26.67 13.38
CA LYS A 419 -24.57 -27.50 14.42
C LYS A 419 -25.20 -28.77 13.85
N LYS A 420 -25.88 -28.70 12.69
CA LYS A 420 -26.43 -29.86 11.99
C LYS A 420 -25.36 -30.80 11.44
N LEU A 421 -24.24 -30.30 10.90
CA LEU A 421 -23.17 -31.13 10.33
C LEU A 421 -22.31 -31.80 11.41
N LEU A 422 -21.99 -31.08 12.50
CA LEU A 422 -21.38 -31.68 13.69
C LEU A 422 -22.35 -32.67 14.34
N GLY A 423 -23.62 -32.29 14.46
CA GLY A 423 -24.71 -33.16 14.92
C GLY A 423 -24.91 -34.38 14.02
N GLN A 424 -24.70 -34.27 12.71
CA GLN A 424 -24.79 -35.40 11.76
C GLN A 424 -23.58 -36.32 11.84
N LYS A 425 -22.33 -35.82 11.92
CA LYS A 425 -21.20 -36.70 12.25
C LYS A 425 -21.40 -37.34 13.63
N SER A 426 -21.90 -36.57 14.60
CA SER A 426 -22.29 -37.10 15.90
C SER A 426 -23.47 -38.06 15.84
N LEU A 427 -24.37 -37.98 14.85
CA LEU A 427 -25.46 -38.92 14.56
C LEU A 427 -25.03 -40.08 13.67
N PHE A 428 -23.87 -40.07 13.03
CA PHE A 428 -23.25 -41.30 12.53
C PHE A 428 -22.54 -42.05 13.69
N ILE A 429 -22.18 -41.35 14.76
CA ILE A 429 -21.76 -41.92 16.04
C ILE A 429 -22.98 -42.31 16.91
N ILE A 430 -24.09 -41.55 16.85
CA ILE A 430 -25.34 -41.71 17.63
C ILE A 430 -26.47 -42.40 16.82
N ASN A 431 -26.21 -42.86 15.59
CA ASN A 431 -27.03 -43.92 14.97
C ASN A 431 -26.74 -45.29 15.59
N SER A 432 -25.84 -45.33 16.58
CA SER A 432 -25.80 -46.34 17.65
C SER A 432 -26.97 -46.21 18.65
N THR A 433 -27.65 -45.05 18.73
CA THR A 433 -28.49 -44.61 19.87
C THR A 433 -29.59 -43.57 19.52
N ASN A 434 -30.56 -43.99 18.69
CA ASN A 434 -32.00 -43.65 18.65
C ASN A 434 -32.63 -42.31 19.19
N THR A 435 -33.47 -41.73 18.29
CA THR A 435 -34.87 -41.20 18.48
C THR A 435 -35.26 -39.81 19.07
N SER A 436 -36.06 -39.07 18.26
CA SER A 436 -37.19 -38.14 18.61
C SER A 436 -36.89 -36.76 19.26
N SER A 437 -37.66 -35.66 19.07
CA SER A 437 -38.69 -35.26 18.08
C SER A 437 -39.13 -33.76 18.20
N SER A 438 -39.35 -33.06 17.07
CA SER A 438 -40.17 -31.81 16.89
C SER A 438 -39.81 -30.54 17.72
N SER A 439 -40.24 -29.29 17.44
CA SER A 439 -41.28 -28.73 16.55
C SER A 439 -40.97 -27.28 16.07
N PHE A 440 -41.61 -26.83 14.97
CA PHE A 440 -41.46 -25.49 14.33
C PHE A 440 -42.31 -24.36 14.95
N LYS A 441 -41.95 -23.09 14.70
CA LYS A 441 -42.91 -22.02 14.30
C LYS A 441 -42.25 -20.82 13.56
N LYS A 442 -42.91 -20.38 12.47
CA LYS A 442 -42.76 -19.10 11.73
C LYS A 442 -43.78 -18.07 12.33
N LYS A 443 -43.94 -16.79 11.97
CA LYS A 443 -43.54 -15.87 10.86
C LYS A 443 -43.98 -14.44 11.28
N LYS A 444 -43.44 -13.36 10.69
CA LYS A 444 -44.17 -12.31 9.91
C LYS A 444 -43.43 -10.97 9.82
N GLU A 445 -43.44 -10.40 8.62
CA GLU A 445 -43.19 -8.98 8.33
C GLU A 445 -44.49 -8.16 8.48
N VAL A 446 -44.36 -6.83 8.64
CA VAL A 446 -45.33 -5.85 8.13
C VAL A 446 -44.56 -4.65 7.54
N ASN A 447 -45.11 -4.06 6.49
CA ASN A 447 -44.56 -3.00 5.63
C ASN A 447 -45.40 -1.70 5.79
N GLN A 448 -44.93 -0.56 5.26
CA GLN A 448 -45.64 0.70 4.84
C GLN A 448 -44.82 1.97 5.16
N GLN A 449 -44.34 2.70 4.14
CA GLN A 449 -44.97 3.87 3.46
C GLN A 449 -44.92 5.18 4.27
N GLN A 450 -44.02 6.10 3.91
CA GLN A 450 -44.21 7.24 2.96
C GLN A 450 -45.00 8.44 3.53
N LYS A 451 -44.39 9.64 3.45
CA LYS A 451 -45.08 10.91 3.13
C LYS A 451 -44.11 12.02 2.69
N HIS A 452 -44.65 12.99 1.96
CA HIS A 452 -43.95 14.08 1.26
C HIS A 452 -43.84 15.38 2.09
N ASP A 453 -42.90 16.26 1.72
CA ASP A 453 -43.12 17.64 1.19
C ASP A 453 -41.78 18.42 1.23
N LYS A 454 -41.20 18.91 0.11
CA LYS A 454 -41.53 20.05 -0.79
C LYS A 454 -41.36 21.45 -0.18
N HIS A 455 -40.24 22.12 -0.51
CA HIS A 455 -40.05 23.57 -0.77
C HIS A 455 -38.56 23.84 -1.17
N SER A 456 -38.15 24.98 -1.77
CA SER A 456 -38.40 25.41 -3.16
C SER A 456 -37.53 26.63 -3.59
N ILE A 457 -36.66 26.49 -4.61
CA ILE A 457 -36.16 27.53 -5.57
C ILE A 457 -35.21 28.62 -4.96
N ILE A 458 -34.01 28.98 -5.50
CA ILE A 458 -33.63 29.94 -6.59
C ILE A 458 -32.07 29.85 -6.73
N ILE A 459 -31.43 29.40 -7.85
CA ILE A 459 -30.95 30.15 -9.07
C ILE A 459 -29.76 31.11 -8.73
N THR A 460 -28.57 31.22 -9.42
CA THR A 460 -28.14 31.07 -10.85
C THR A 460 -26.60 30.82 -11.06
N LYS A 461 -26.20 30.09 -12.12
CA LYS A 461 -25.16 30.33 -13.20
C LYS A 461 -23.69 30.77 -12.89
N ASP A 462 -22.66 30.02 -13.36
CA ASP A 462 -21.89 30.10 -14.65
C ASP A 462 -21.04 31.40 -14.79
N THR A 463 -19.74 31.51 -15.14
CA THR A 463 -18.74 30.80 -15.99
C THR A 463 -17.42 31.64 -15.95
N PRO A 464 -16.36 31.48 -16.79
CA PRO A 464 -15.67 30.30 -17.33
C PRO A 464 -14.11 30.33 -17.11
N ASP A 465 -13.45 29.37 -17.76
CA ASP A 465 -12.00 29.13 -17.95
C ASP A 465 -11.12 30.34 -18.39
N THR A 466 -9.81 30.28 -18.09
CA THR A 466 -8.71 30.70 -19.01
C THR A 466 -7.31 30.41 -18.42
N THR A 467 -6.48 29.71 -19.21
CA THR A 467 -5.04 29.51 -18.99
C THR A 467 -4.18 30.61 -19.62
N ILE A 468 -3.10 31.06 -18.96
CA ILE A 468 -2.01 31.83 -19.60
C ILE A 468 -0.64 31.35 -19.08
N GLU A 469 0.22 30.90 -20.00
CA GLU A 469 1.66 30.76 -19.74
C GLU A 469 2.38 32.10 -19.95
N LYS A 470 3.33 32.46 -19.07
CA LYS A 470 4.20 33.63 -19.25
C LYS A 470 5.69 33.24 -19.16
N LYS A 471 6.48 33.73 -20.12
CA LYS A 471 7.95 33.82 -20.02
C LYS A 471 8.35 34.74 -18.85
N PRO A 472 9.56 34.60 -18.29
CA PRO A 472 10.00 35.44 -17.18
C PRO A 472 10.22 36.89 -17.63
N GLU A 473 9.32 37.78 -17.25
CA GLU A 473 9.53 39.23 -17.29
C GLU A 473 10.68 39.60 -16.34
N ILE A 474 11.57 40.50 -16.78
CA ILE A 474 12.49 41.20 -15.88
C ILE A 474 11.65 42.29 -15.19
N ILE A 475 11.10 41.96 -14.02
CA ILE A 475 10.04 42.78 -13.41
C ILE A 475 10.63 43.89 -12.54
N GLU A 476 10.35 45.14 -12.89
CA GLU A 476 10.81 46.35 -12.19
C GLU A 476 10.22 46.46 -10.77
N LEU A 477 11.06 46.73 -9.77
CA LEU A 477 10.68 46.87 -8.35
C LEU A 477 10.32 48.32 -8.03
N ASN A 478 9.22 48.52 -7.29
CA ASN A 478 8.85 49.83 -6.76
C ASN A 478 9.81 50.28 -5.63
N GLN A 479 9.68 51.53 -5.17
CA GLN A 479 10.61 52.13 -4.20
C GLN A 479 10.70 51.36 -2.88
N GLU A 480 9.58 50.94 -2.30
CA GLU A 480 9.57 50.19 -1.02
C GLU A 480 10.07 48.74 -1.19
N GLN A 481 9.72 48.08 -2.30
CA GLN A 481 10.28 46.77 -2.65
C GLN A 481 11.80 46.85 -2.85
N ARG A 482 12.28 47.90 -3.51
CA ARG A 482 13.72 48.15 -3.70
C ARG A 482 14.41 48.41 -2.37
N ARG A 483 13.84 49.24 -1.50
CA ARG A 483 14.33 49.51 -0.14
C ARG A 483 14.45 48.24 0.71
N ALA A 484 13.50 47.31 0.59
CA ALA A 484 13.57 46.00 1.26
C ALA A 484 14.63 45.07 0.64
N VAL A 485 14.85 45.11 -0.67
CA VAL A 485 15.90 44.34 -1.38
C VAL A 485 17.31 44.90 -1.11
N GLU A 486 17.46 46.20 -0.99
CA GLU A 486 18.73 46.89 -0.72
C GLU A 486 19.01 47.06 0.78
N HIS A 487 18.15 46.53 1.67
CA HIS A 487 18.34 46.59 3.12
C HIS A 487 19.54 45.75 3.56
N ASP A 488 20.67 46.39 3.79
CA ASP A 488 21.85 45.77 4.41
C ASP A 488 21.86 46.12 5.90
N GLY A 489 21.35 45.19 6.72
CA GLY A 489 21.06 45.40 8.13
C GLY A 489 20.56 44.15 8.86
N GLY A 490 20.06 44.35 10.09
CA GLY A 490 19.57 43.29 10.97
C GLY A 490 18.14 42.81 10.65
N ALA A 491 17.35 42.54 11.68
CA ALA A 491 15.99 42.01 11.52
C ALA A 491 15.08 42.97 10.72
N LEU A 492 14.46 42.46 9.66
CA LEU A 492 13.54 43.19 8.78
C LEU A 492 12.18 42.48 8.75
N ILE A 493 11.10 43.22 8.98
CA ILE A 493 9.72 42.74 8.84
C ILE A 493 9.04 43.48 7.69
N ILE A 494 8.47 42.74 6.74
CA ILE A 494 7.77 43.30 5.58
C ILE A 494 6.26 43.09 5.77
N ILE A 495 5.57 44.12 6.25
CA ILE A 495 4.11 44.13 6.39
C ILE A 495 3.50 44.66 5.09
N ALA A 496 2.79 43.81 4.36
CA ALA A 496 2.06 44.21 3.16
C ALA A 496 0.84 43.30 2.90
N GLY A 497 -0.20 43.87 2.29
CA GLY A 497 -1.45 43.18 1.98
C GLY A 497 -1.31 42.07 0.92
N PRO A 498 -2.36 41.26 0.69
CA PRO A 498 -2.38 40.25 -0.37
C PRO A 498 -2.04 40.86 -1.75
N GLY A 499 -1.36 40.09 -2.61
CA GLY A 499 -1.03 40.53 -3.97
C GLY A 499 0.09 41.56 -4.12
N THR A 500 0.53 42.22 -3.04
CA THR A 500 1.58 43.28 -3.05
C THR A 500 2.99 42.81 -3.42
N GLY A 501 3.20 41.51 -3.60
CA GLY A 501 4.47 40.93 -4.05
C GLY A 501 5.47 40.58 -2.94
N LYS A 502 5.05 40.36 -1.68
CA LYS A 502 5.93 39.93 -0.56
C LYS A 502 6.95 38.84 -0.96
N THR A 503 6.47 37.67 -1.41
CA THR A 503 7.32 36.56 -1.88
C THR A 503 8.27 36.96 -3.02
N ARG A 504 7.85 37.89 -3.90
CA ARG A 504 8.71 38.43 -4.97
C ARG A 504 9.83 39.29 -4.39
N THR A 505 9.54 40.15 -3.42
CA THR A 505 10.55 40.96 -2.69
C THR A 505 11.55 40.06 -1.97
N LEU A 506 11.09 39.03 -1.25
CA LEU A 506 11.97 38.04 -0.59
C LEU A 506 12.88 37.33 -1.62
N THR A 507 12.30 36.85 -2.73
CA THR A 507 13.06 36.22 -3.82
C THR A 507 14.14 37.17 -4.35
N GLN A 508 13.80 38.45 -4.56
CA GLN A 508 14.73 39.45 -5.07
C GLN A 508 15.82 39.84 -4.07
N LYS A 509 15.55 39.83 -2.75
CA LYS A 509 16.60 40.01 -1.73
C LYS A 509 17.61 38.84 -1.77
N ILE A 510 17.13 37.60 -1.92
CA ILE A 510 18.01 36.42 -2.08
C ILE A 510 18.90 36.56 -3.32
N LEU A 511 18.33 37.00 -4.46
CA LEU A 511 19.11 37.29 -5.68
C LEU A 511 20.18 38.37 -5.43
N PHE A 512 19.80 39.47 -4.78
CA PHE A 512 20.67 40.61 -4.49
C PHE A 512 21.86 40.20 -3.61
N LEU A 513 21.63 39.44 -2.54
CA LEU A 513 22.68 38.93 -1.65
C LEU A 513 23.70 38.06 -2.40
N ILE A 514 23.23 37.16 -3.28
CA ILE A 514 24.11 36.27 -4.06
C ILE A 514 24.87 37.08 -5.14
N GLN A 515 24.20 37.97 -5.87
CA GLN A 515 24.80 38.66 -7.03
C GLN A 515 25.68 39.85 -6.65
N LYS A 516 25.21 40.71 -5.74
CA LYS A 516 25.85 41.97 -5.35
C LYS A 516 26.75 41.76 -4.14
N ASN A 517 26.20 41.25 -3.04
CA ASN A 517 26.91 41.09 -1.77
C ASN A 517 27.78 39.81 -1.73
N LYS A 518 27.78 39.01 -2.81
CA LYS A 518 28.60 37.78 -2.98
C LYS A 518 28.41 36.72 -1.88
N VAL A 519 27.24 36.69 -1.26
CA VAL A 519 26.89 35.69 -0.25
C VAL A 519 26.88 34.30 -0.87
N SER A 520 27.56 33.34 -0.24
CA SER A 520 27.51 31.94 -0.67
C SER A 520 26.08 31.42 -0.59
N PRO A 521 25.51 30.80 -1.65
CA PRO A 521 24.11 30.38 -1.64
C PRO A 521 23.76 29.44 -0.48
N GLN A 522 24.69 28.59 -0.04
CA GLN A 522 24.49 27.68 1.11
C GLN A 522 24.25 28.41 2.44
N ASN A 523 24.65 29.68 2.55
CA ASN A 523 24.50 30.47 3.78
C ASN A 523 23.10 31.12 3.89
N ILE A 524 22.20 30.80 2.96
CA ILE A 524 20.86 31.36 2.86
C ILE A 524 19.82 30.26 3.13
N LEU A 525 18.99 30.51 4.14
CA LEU A 525 17.83 29.72 4.50
C LEU A 525 16.56 30.48 4.12
N ALA A 526 15.67 29.87 3.35
CA ALA A 526 14.32 30.39 3.09
C ALA A 526 13.26 29.34 3.45
N VAL A 527 12.42 29.70 4.42
CA VAL A 527 11.34 28.85 4.92
C VAL A 527 9.99 29.45 4.50
N THR A 528 9.07 28.60 4.07
CA THR A 528 7.73 29.02 3.61
C THR A 528 6.68 28.09 4.23
N PHE A 529 5.48 28.58 4.52
CA PHE A 529 4.42 27.74 5.09
C PHE A 529 4.01 26.53 4.21
N THR A 530 4.04 26.67 2.86
CA THR A 530 3.60 25.59 1.95
C THR A 530 4.69 25.08 1.00
N ASN A 531 4.65 23.78 0.70
CA ASN A 531 5.47 23.15 -0.34
C ASN A 531 5.29 23.78 -1.73
N LYS A 532 4.14 24.42 -2.01
CA LYS A 532 3.89 25.15 -3.25
C LYS A 532 4.74 26.43 -3.28
N ALA A 533 4.69 27.24 -2.22
CA ALA A 533 5.52 28.44 -2.09
C ALA A 533 7.03 28.12 -2.17
N SER A 534 7.50 27.05 -1.49
CA SER A 534 8.92 26.63 -1.59
C SER A 534 9.32 26.26 -3.03
N LYS A 535 8.42 25.62 -3.78
CA LYS A 535 8.66 25.24 -5.19
C LYS A 535 8.65 26.44 -6.10
N GLU A 536 7.70 27.36 -5.96
CA GLU A 536 7.63 28.59 -6.74
C GLU A 536 8.84 29.50 -6.49
N MET A 537 9.26 29.67 -5.23
CA MET A 537 10.46 30.44 -4.88
C MET A 537 11.73 29.81 -5.48
N ARG A 538 11.89 28.48 -5.35
CA ARG A 538 12.99 27.74 -5.98
C ARG A 538 12.98 27.89 -7.50
N GLN A 539 11.83 27.70 -8.15
CA GLN A 539 11.70 27.86 -9.61
C GLN A 539 12.06 29.27 -10.06
N ARG A 540 11.59 30.33 -9.37
CA ARG A 540 11.94 31.72 -9.72
C ARG A 540 13.45 31.96 -9.64
N LEU A 541 14.13 31.42 -8.63
CA LEU A 541 15.60 31.52 -8.51
C LEU A 541 16.31 30.68 -9.59
N GLU A 542 15.82 29.47 -9.90
CA GLU A 542 16.37 28.63 -10.97
C GLU A 542 16.16 29.23 -12.37
N THR A 543 15.06 29.94 -12.62
CA THR A 543 14.83 30.66 -13.88
C THR A 543 15.85 31.80 -14.09
N ILE A 544 16.40 32.35 -13.00
CA ILE A 544 17.32 33.51 -13.04
C ILE A 544 18.79 33.07 -12.98
N PHE A 545 19.11 31.97 -12.29
CA PHE A 545 20.49 31.46 -12.13
C PHE A 545 20.79 30.15 -12.90
N GLY A 546 19.81 29.56 -13.57
CA GLY A 546 19.90 28.19 -14.06
C GLY A 546 19.94 27.18 -12.91
N LYS A 547 20.74 26.11 -13.05
CA LYS A 547 20.88 25.06 -12.04
C LYS A 547 22.27 25.13 -11.37
N PRO A 548 22.52 26.05 -10.42
CA PRO A 548 23.82 26.16 -9.75
C PRO A 548 24.14 24.90 -8.92
N LYS A 549 25.44 24.60 -8.79
CA LYS A 549 25.97 23.46 -8.01
C LYS A 549 25.75 23.61 -6.51
N ILE A 550 25.88 24.83 -5.99
CA ILE A 550 25.62 25.21 -4.59
C ILE A 550 24.33 26.03 -4.57
N ARG A 551 23.45 25.78 -3.61
CA ARG A 551 22.07 26.29 -3.59
C ARG A 551 21.66 26.73 -2.17
N PRO A 552 20.75 27.71 -2.04
CA PRO A 552 20.10 27.99 -0.76
C PRO A 552 19.21 26.83 -0.33
N PHE A 553 19.03 26.69 0.99
CA PHE A 553 18.00 25.82 1.53
C PHE A 553 16.64 26.51 1.33
N ILE A 554 15.71 25.85 0.62
CA ILE A 554 14.36 26.37 0.39
C ILE A 554 13.33 25.27 0.64
N GLY A 555 12.49 25.44 1.66
CA GLY A 555 11.54 24.40 2.06
C GLY A 555 10.48 24.88 3.05
N THR A 556 9.73 23.93 3.60
CA THR A 556 8.87 24.17 4.77
C THR A 556 9.66 24.00 6.07
N PHE A 557 9.12 24.48 7.20
CA PHE A 557 9.67 24.22 8.53
C PHE A 557 9.92 22.71 8.74
N HIS A 558 8.93 21.87 8.44
CA HIS A 558 9.06 20.42 8.50
C HIS A 558 10.17 19.84 7.60
N SER A 559 10.44 20.46 6.44
CA SER A 559 11.55 20.07 5.57
C SER A 559 12.92 20.43 6.18
N LEU A 560 13.01 21.59 6.83
CA LEU A 560 14.20 22.03 7.56
C LEU A 560 14.46 21.16 8.78
N CYS A 561 13.44 20.95 9.61
CA CYS A 561 13.50 20.08 10.78
C CYS A 561 13.91 18.64 10.42
N PHE A 562 13.34 18.07 9.36
CA PHE A 562 13.75 16.75 8.86
C PHE A 562 15.23 16.71 8.45
N HIS A 563 15.74 17.75 7.78
CA HIS A 563 17.16 17.86 7.43
C HIS A 563 18.05 17.94 8.68
N ILE A 564 17.72 18.79 9.65
CA ILE A 564 18.47 18.97 10.89
C ILE A 564 18.54 17.67 11.69
N LEU A 565 17.40 16.99 11.91
CA LEU A 565 17.34 15.72 12.64
C LEU A 565 18.13 14.62 11.93
N ASN A 566 18.02 14.52 10.60
CA ASN A 566 18.73 13.51 9.82
C ASN A 566 20.25 13.71 9.84
N ASP A 567 20.74 14.95 9.86
CA ASP A 567 22.17 15.26 9.92
C ASP A 567 22.79 14.90 11.29
N PHE A 568 22.04 15.10 12.39
CA PHE A 568 22.59 15.01 13.75
C PHE A 568 22.20 13.76 14.56
N GLU A 569 20.96 13.24 14.46
CA GLU A 569 20.54 12.13 15.33
C GLU A 569 21.19 10.79 14.99
N LYS A 570 21.73 10.62 13.77
CA LYS A 570 22.32 9.37 13.22
C LYS A 570 21.45 8.11 13.35
N LYS A 571 20.18 8.27 13.71
CA LYS A 571 19.19 7.20 13.91
C LYS A 571 18.17 7.25 12.78
N THR A 572 17.84 6.08 12.24
CA THR A 572 16.74 5.96 11.29
C THR A 572 15.40 6.06 12.01
N PHE A 573 14.74 7.22 11.87
CA PHE A 573 13.32 7.41 12.17
C PHE A 573 12.51 7.43 10.87
N ASN A 574 11.25 6.97 10.94
CA ASN A 574 10.32 7.04 9.82
C ASN A 574 9.21 8.05 10.13
N ILE A 575 8.74 8.80 9.14
CA ILE A 575 7.56 9.66 9.32
C ILE A 575 6.31 8.79 9.13
N ILE A 576 5.43 8.74 10.14
CA ILE A 576 4.16 8.02 10.06
C ILE A 576 3.14 8.82 9.24
N ASP A 577 2.38 8.15 8.37
CA ASP A 577 1.33 8.82 7.58
C ASP A 577 0.06 9.05 8.41
N GLU A 578 -0.87 9.87 7.91
CA GLU A 578 -2.08 10.25 8.63
C GLU A 578 -3.00 9.06 8.98
N ARG A 579 -3.01 8.00 8.17
CA ARG A 579 -3.84 6.81 8.39
C ARG A 579 -3.21 5.92 9.47
N ASP A 580 -1.92 5.65 9.36
CA ASP A 580 -1.21 4.84 10.35
C ASP A 580 -1.13 5.58 11.69
N ARG A 581 -1.08 6.92 11.67
CA ARG A 581 -1.22 7.79 12.85
C ARG A 581 -2.55 7.61 13.57
N GLU A 582 -3.66 7.52 12.82
CA GLU A 582 -4.98 7.22 13.41
C GLU A 582 -5.05 5.81 14.01
N LEU A 583 -4.48 4.80 13.34
CA LEU A 583 -4.42 3.43 13.86
C LEU A 583 -3.59 3.35 15.14
N LEU A 584 -2.41 3.98 15.18
CA LEU A 584 -1.53 3.99 16.34
C LEU A 584 -2.14 4.75 17.53
N LEU A 585 -2.98 5.77 17.29
CA LEU A 585 -3.80 6.36 18.35
C LEU A 585 -4.89 5.40 18.85
N LEU A 586 -5.55 4.65 17.97
CA LEU A 586 -6.54 3.65 18.41
C LEU A 586 -5.90 2.58 19.32
N ASP A 587 -4.68 2.15 19.00
CA ASP A 587 -3.91 1.24 19.85
C ASP A 587 -3.54 1.88 21.20
N ALA A 588 -3.09 3.14 21.22
CA ALA A 588 -2.86 3.90 22.46
C ALA A 588 -4.13 4.03 23.32
N ILE A 589 -5.27 4.32 22.69
CA ILE A 589 -6.59 4.41 23.32
C ILE A 589 -7.01 3.06 23.92
N ASN A 590 -6.73 1.94 23.25
CA ASN A 590 -7.06 0.61 23.73
C ASN A 590 -6.18 0.22 24.93
N HIS A 591 -4.86 0.42 24.85
CA HIS A 591 -3.93 0.17 25.95
C HIS A 591 -4.31 0.96 27.22
N VAL A 592 -4.70 2.22 27.07
CA VAL A 592 -5.14 3.07 28.20
C VAL A 592 -6.50 2.62 28.79
N LYS A 593 -7.42 2.07 27.96
CA LYS A 593 -8.66 1.45 28.45
C LYS A 593 -8.40 0.14 29.19
N GLU A 594 -7.46 -0.67 28.73
CA GLU A 594 -7.04 -1.92 29.40
C GLU A 594 -6.43 -1.64 30.78
N ALA A 595 -5.72 -0.51 30.93
CA ALA A 595 -5.28 0.02 32.22
C ALA A 595 -6.41 0.62 33.10
N GLY A 596 -7.68 0.47 32.71
CA GLY A 596 -8.86 0.90 33.49
C GLY A 596 -9.27 2.36 33.32
N VAL A 597 -8.57 3.15 32.49
CA VAL A 597 -8.85 4.59 32.33
C VAL A 597 -10.02 4.82 31.35
N LYS A 598 -11.05 5.53 31.83
CA LYS A 598 -12.24 5.85 31.02
C LYS A 598 -12.00 7.06 30.11
N ILE A 599 -11.74 6.80 28.84
CA ILE A 599 -11.58 7.83 27.79
C ILE A 599 -12.97 8.35 27.35
N LYS A 600 -13.20 9.66 27.48
CA LYS A 600 -14.51 10.32 27.24
C LYS A 600 -14.61 11.11 25.92
N GLU A 601 -13.57 11.11 25.10
CA GLU A 601 -13.49 11.92 23.87
C GLU A 601 -13.19 11.03 22.64
N LYS A 602 -13.55 11.52 21.45
CA LYS A 602 -13.40 10.76 20.19
C LYS A 602 -11.94 10.78 19.69
N PRO A 603 -11.44 9.72 19.02
CA PRO A 603 -10.05 9.63 18.54
C PRO A 603 -9.57 10.85 17.73
N LYS A 604 -10.39 11.34 16.79
CA LYS A 604 -10.05 12.53 15.97
C LYS A 604 -9.73 13.75 16.84
N LYS A 605 -10.51 14.00 17.89
CA LYS A 605 -10.33 15.14 18.80
C LYS A 605 -9.14 14.95 19.73
N LEU A 606 -8.79 13.70 20.06
CA LEU A 606 -7.55 13.37 20.76
C LEU A 606 -6.32 13.62 19.86
N LEU A 607 -6.37 13.32 18.55
CA LEU A 607 -5.31 13.75 17.61
C LEU A 607 -5.20 15.28 17.51
N GLU A 608 -6.33 15.99 17.41
CA GLU A 608 -6.36 17.46 17.37
C GLU A 608 -5.72 18.07 18.63
N TRP A 609 -5.96 17.47 19.80
CA TRP A 609 -5.31 17.87 21.05
C TRP A 609 -3.82 17.53 21.07
N ILE A 610 -3.41 16.30 20.71
CA ILE A 610 -1.98 15.92 20.62
C ILE A 610 -1.22 16.88 19.70
N LYS A 611 -1.77 17.17 18.51
CA LYS A 611 -1.23 18.14 17.56
C LYS A 611 -1.07 19.51 18.19
N SER A 612 -2.13 20.06 18.80
CA SER A 612 -2.09 21.37 19.44
C SER A 612 -1.08 21.43 20.60
N THR A 613 -0.98 20.37 21.39
CA THR A 613 -0.03 20.24 22.50
C THR A 613 1.42 20.22 22.00
N LYS A 614 1.74 19.44 20.95
CA LYS A 614 3.07 19.46 20.30
C LYS A 614 3.42 20.81 19.69
N GLN A 615 2.46 21.46 19.02
CA GLN A 615 2.63 22.81 18.46
C GLN A 615 2.83 23.91 19.52
N ASN A 616 2.51 23.64 20.79
CA ASN A 616 2.83 24.50 21.93
C ASN A 616 4.09 24.02 22.69
N MET A 617 4.89 23.12 22.11
CA MET A 617 6.14 22.58 22.69
C MET A 617 5.97 21.83 24.01
N LEU A 618 4.82 21.15 24.21
CA LEU A 618 4.52 20.38 25.42
C LEU A 618 4.58 18.85 25.21
N ASP A 619 5.36 18.16 26.04
CA ASP A 619 5.42 16.70 26.15
C ASP A 619 4.31 16.17 27.10
N PRO A 620 3.96 14.86 27.13
CA PRO A 620 2.96 14.34 28.07
C PRO A 620 3.34 14.54 29.54
N GLU A 621 4.64 14.67 29.85
CA GLU A 621 5.12 14.85 31.22
C GLU A 621 4.96 16.29 31.72
N GLU A 622 4.95 17.27 30.82
CA GLU A 622 4.84 18.71 31.11
C GLU A 622 3.41 19.16 31.48
N SER A 623 3.27 20.40 31.97
CA SER A 623 2.03 20.81 32.63
C SER A 623 0.92 21.25 31.68
N LEU A 624 -0.14 20.44 31.61
CA LEU A 624 -1.33 20.67 30.79
C LEU A 624 -2.40 21.51 31.52
N ASP A 625 -2.01 22.57 32.23
CA ASP A 625 -2.91 23.34 33.13
C ASP A 625 -4.01 24.15 32.42
N ARG A 626 -3.88 24.35 31.10
CA ARG A 626 -4.94 24.94 30.26
C ARG A 626 -6.09 23.96 29.97
N MET A 627 -5.95 22.67 30.31
CA MET A 627 -6.98 21.65 30.11
C MET A 627 -7.81 21.43 31.38
N GLN A 628 -9.12 21.29 31.21
CA GLN A 628 -10.06 20.99 32.32
C GLN A 628 -9.62 19.73 33.09
N PRO A 629 -9.66 19.72 34.44
CA PRO A 629 -9.16 18.61 35.26
C PRO A 629 -9.73 17.24 34.86
N GLU A 630 -11.03 17.16 34.59
CA GLU A 630 -11.73 15.94 34.20
C GLU A 630 -11.35 15.39 32.80
N LYS A 631 -10.52 16.12 32.06
CA LYS A 631 -9.95 15.75 30.75
C LYS A 631 -8.44 15.50 30.83
N LYS A 632 -7.73 16.21 31.72
CA LYS A 632 -6.28 16.19 31.87
C LYS A 632 -5.73 14.77 32.03
N ASP A 633 -6.31 13.97 32.93
CA ASP A 633 -5.78 12.64 33.27
C ASP A 633 -5.85 11.63 32.12
N PHE A 634 -7.03 11.45 31.50
CA PHE A 634 -7.16 10.49 30.41
C PHE A 634 -6.44 10.97 29.14
N PHE A 635 -6.37 12.28 28.91
CA PHE A 635 -5.62 12.82 27.78
C PHE A 635 -4.10 12.60 27.96
N LYS A 636 -3.55 12.89 29.14
CA LYS A 636 -2.15 12.63 29.48
C LYS A 636 -1.80 11.15 29.29
N ALA A 637 -2.64 10.24 29.80
CA ALA A 637 -2.44 8.79 29.62
C ALA A 637 -2.44 8.38 28.13
N VAL A 638 -3.39 8.87 27.33
CA VAL A 638 -3.44 8.59 25.88
C VAL A 638 -2.23 9.18 25.15
N TYR A 639 -1.86 10.43 25.42
CA TYR A 639 -0.74 11.09 24.77
C TYR A 639 0.59 10.41 25.13
N GLN A 640 0.80 10.02 26.38
CA GLN A 640 2.01 9.28 26.79
C GLN A 640 2.06 7.87 26.19
N SER A 641 0.94 7.13 26.15
CA SER A 641 0.90 5.84 25.45
C SER A 641 1.15 6.00 23.95
N TYR A 642 0.69 7.09 23.34
CA TYR A 642 0.88 7.39 21.93
C TYR A 642 2.36 7.70 21.59
N GLN A 643 3.01 8.61 22.33
CA GLN A 643 4.44 8.89 22.18
C GLN A 643 5.30 7.64 22.43
N ASN A 644 4.93 6.81 23.41
CA ASN A 644 5.64 5.55 23.69
C ASN A 644 5.53 4.54 22.53
N LEU A 645 4.36 4.43 21.88
CA LEU A 645 4.18 3.57 20.70
C LEU A 645 4.98 4.09 19.49
N LEU A 646 4.98 5.40 19.23
CA LEU A 646 5.82 6.03 18.21
C LEU A 646 7.31 5.72 18.45
N LYS A 647 7.81 5.99 19.66
CA LYS A 647 9.19 5.75 20.08
C LYS A 647 9.60 4.28 20.00
N PHE A 648 8.73 3.36 20.43
CA PHE A 648 8.96 1.92 20.34
C PHE A 648 9.06 1.42 18.89
N GLN A 649 8.23 1.97 17.99
CA GLN A 649 8.21 1.61 16.58
C GLN A 649 9.22 2.40 15.72
N LYS A 650 9.93 3.39 16.32
CA LYS A 650 10.83 4.35 15.64
C LYS A 650 10.13 5.20 14.57
N PHE A 651 8.89 5.60 14.87
CA PHE A 651 8.15 6.59 14.09
C PHE A 651 8.22 7.96 14.76
N TYR A 652 8.25 9.00 13.93
CA TYR A 652 7.87 10.38 14.28
C TYR A 652 6.59 10.72 13.52
N ASP A 653 5.64 11.39 14.15
CA ASP A 653 4.59 12.09 13.41
C ASP A 653 5.10 13.40 12.81
N TYR A 654 4.23 14.09 12.09
CA TYR A 654 4.61 15.32 11.39
C TYR A 654 5.04 16.43 12.36
N GLU A 655 4.45 16.51 13.56
CA GLU A 655 4.76 17.57 14.51
C GLU A 655 5.94 17.22 15.42
N ASP A 656 6.24 15.92 15.60
CA ASP A 656 7.49 15.44 16.20
C ASP A 656 8.73 15.97 15.46
N LEU A 657 8.64 16.25 14.15
CA LEU A 657 9.76 16.85 13.40
C LEU A 657 10.15 18.21 13.99
N ILE A 658 9.18 19.10 14.18
CA ILE A 658 9.41 20.42 14.77
C ILE A 658 9.78 20.26 16.24
N PHE A 659 8.98 19.50 17.00
CA PHE A 659 9.16 19.33 18.43
C PHE A 659 10.57 18.80 18.77
N ASN A 660 11.01 17.71 18.15
CA ASN A 660 12.34 17.13 18.40
C ASN A 660 13.46 18.02 17.88
N THR A 661 13.25 18.78 16.80
CA THR A 661 14.26 19.75 16.32
C THR A 661 14.45 20.89 17.32
N VAL A 662 13.36 21.47 17.83
CA VAL A 662 13.45 22.53 18.84
C VAL A 662 14.11 21.99 20.11
N ARG A 663 13.71 20.81 20.60
CA ARG A 663 14.38 20.17 21.75
C ARG A 663 15.88 19.93 21.50
N LEU A 664 16.26 19.43 20.33
CA LEU A 664 17.67 19.24 19.96
C LEU A 664 18.45 20.56 19.99
N LEU A 665 17.87 21.65 19.48
CA LEU A 665 18.49 22.98 19.49
C LEU A 665 18.51 23.61 20.89
N GLU A 666 17.55 23.30 21.77
CA GLU A 666 17.56 23.73 23.17
C GLU A 666 18.64 23.02 23.99
N THR A 667 18.92 21.73 23.70
CA THR A 667 19.85 20.92 24.50
C THR A 667 21.27 20.85 23.96
N GLU A 668 21.47 20.86 22.64
CA GLU A 668 22.78 20.63 22.01
C GLU A 668 23.33 21.91 21.35
N SER A 669 24.04 22.72 22.14
CA SER A 669 24.61 24.00 21.68
C SER A 669 25.49 23.91 20.43
N GLN A 670 26.19 22.80 20.23
CA GLN A 670 27.02 22.54 19.05
C GLN A 670 26.20 22.52 17.73
N VAL A 671 24.95 22.03 17.79
CA VAL A 671 24.03 21.99 16.65
C VAL A 671 23.58 23.41 16.30
N VAL A 672 23.28 24.21 17.32
CA VAL A 672 22.91 25.62 17.19
C VAL A 672 24.04 26.43 16.57
N ASP A 673 25.27 26.28 17.08
CA ASP A 673 26.43 27.03 16.59
C ASP A 673 26.77 26.65 15.13
N TYR A 674 26.63 25.37 14.77
CA TYR A 674 26.77 24.91 13.39
C TYR A 674 25.75 25.59 12.45
N TYR A 675 24.45 25.50 12.74
CA TYR A 675 23.43 26.05 11.84
C TYR A 675 23.36 27.59 11.87
N ARG A 676 23.75 28.26 12.98
CA ARG A 676 23.95 29.72 13.01
C ARG A 676 25.12 30.17 12.14
N THR A 677 26.22 29.41 12.15
CA THR A 677 27.40 29.69 11.30
C THR A 677 27.09 29.49 9.82
N LEU A 678 26.29 28.46 9.51
CA LEU A 678 25.80 28.17 8.16
C LEU A 678 24.78 29.21 7.70
N PHE A 679 23.60 29.28 8.32
CA PHE A 679 22.47 30.10 7.88
C PHE A 679 22.56 31.54 8.39
N GLN A 680 23.44 32.32 7.76
CA GLN A 680 23.69 33.72 8.07
C GLN A 680 22.54 34.65 7.62
N TYR A 681 21.74 34.23 6.64
CA TYR A 681 20.58 34.96 6.14
C TYR A 681 19.34 34.06 6.17
N ILE A 682 18.36 34.41 7.00
CA ILE A 682 17.14 33.65 7.22
C ILE A 682 15.94 34.45 6.69
N PHE A 683 15.16 33.82 5.81
CA PHE A 683 13.93 34.35 5.23
C PHE A 683 12.77 33.48 5.66
N VAL A 684 11.67 34.10 6.12
CA VAL A 684 10.42 33.40 6.43
C VAL A 684 9.29 34.07 5.66
N ASP A 685 8.63 33.31 4.79
CA ASP A 685 7.43 33.75 4.07
C ASP A 685 6.17 33.17 4.72
N GLU A 686 5.06 33.91 4.63
CA GLU A 686 3.81 33.64 5.34
C GLU A 686 3.95 33.56 6.88
N TYR A 687 4.75 34.46 7.45
CA TYR A 687 5.04 34.54 8.90
C TYR A 687 3.79 34.68 9.78
N GLN A 688 2.66 35.14 9.24
CA GLN A 688 1.39 35.22 9.97
C GLN A 688 0.75 33.86 10.30
N ASP A 689 1.15 32.78 9.60
CA ASP A 689 0.54 31.44 9.73
C ASP A 689 1.35 30.48 10.63
N LEU A 690 2.36 30.98 11.34
CA LEU A 690 3.23 30.16 12.22
C LEU A 690 2.54 29.77 13.53
N ASN A 691 2.92 28.60 14.05
CA ASN A 691 2.59 28.17 15.42
C ASN A 691 3.78 28.38 16.37
N HIS A 692 3.59 28.17 17.68
CA HIS A 692 4.60 28.51 18.69
C HIS A 692 5.93 27.74 18.56
N GLY A 693 5.92 26.52 18.00
CA GLY A 693 7.15 25.76 17.75
C GLY A 693 7.89 26.12 16.45
N GLN A 694 7.36 27.04 15.63
CA GLN A 694 7.95 27.51 14.36
C GLN A 694 8.60 28.89 14.52
#